data_AF-A0AAD7CKQ8-F1
#
_entry.id   AF-A0AAD7CKQ8-F1
#
_cell.length_a   1.000
_cell.length_b   1.000
_cell.length_c   1.000
_cell.angle_alpha   90.00
_cell.angle_beta   90.00
_cell.angle_gamma   90.00
#
_symmetry.space_group_name_H-M   'P 1'
#
loop_
_entity.id
_entity.type
_entity.pdbx_description
1 polymer ?
#
loop_
_entity_poly.entity_id
_entity_poly.type
_entity_poly.pdbx_seq_one_letter_code
_entity_poly.pdbx_strand_id
1 'polypeptide(L)'
;MKTAIPSRVLVVLAVTAMLVVVLSIHAIKAYDIELPIEPPAVLPGLNAFIDPDPVQFAEHTYRADGLVENNPDGSHSIFDLIDRAQAAWKEKLERASTTLPEAVTEYKRRYKRDPPKGFDVWWNWARQHDVQLPDEYDQIYHDLEPFWGIEPKSLLATREKLEGTGPSYTLGKVDDGKLGIFNTSLSPSSAGHFLKAAKTIIALLADIEDLLPPFRAVVSGYDHANKLSDYYVERAARQAAAEKRVIKSKDLPRGNSTGWLSACGPNSPARNGSIDVEGDLPPKTTAGPTFIYDHKLAMDPCLHPRHFWQHSQFIWKGQGPEPQHEMVPMFSYSSSPVHHNIRIPNMYLWVEDIMPRTNDPEWHEKIDERLVWRGSTTGTGLVLSASPSIKFRKAHRVRLVQFANDVEGFVSILPPVNTRADRVGYPMDVRKARLTPGIMDIAFAGTVDSSCKSEMCMLMGGLAFTRRQTTREAGNYKYVVDIDGNGWSGRFKRLLVSNSLVFKTTLYPEWYSGRIVPWIHYVPVQLDLSDLHDTLLFFRGIGLNAVGAHDELAREIARAGRAWSKKAWRKEDVLSYWFRWVFFSLIALLGCAQICIIARRIKFDLAPSSCPPRRQMKTTIQWILAFALTAIFVLFLSIQALKVYDIEQPPAVRSSFIDPDAVQFAEHTYRADGLVEHNPEGSHPIFDLIDRAKAAWKDKLERASTTLPEAVIEYRRRYKRDPPKGFDVWWNWAREHDVLLPDEYDQIYHDLEPFWGIEPKSLSAIRQDLEAKVESYTIGRVDWKGKLSVLNTSLTPQYAGHFLKGAKSIIALLADIEDLLPPFRAVVSPQDSPNRVSDYFVEQATRQAAAEKRVIHRKDFPKGNTTGWLSPCAPDSPARNALRDLEGHPPPKATTGHTFIYDHKLAMNPCLHPRHFWQHGLFIWPGNGPNPERDMVPEFTYSSTTFHHNIRIPVKYLWVEDIPKADNPEWDDKIDERLVWRGSVTGISQPGAEEASAVMRFRRSHRIRLVQFANDLLDSVSVLPPVNTKAERVGNPIEVHKARLNPQIMDIAFAGTGGASGACKDEFCRLMSEVAVARLQSLHQAGRYKYVIDVDGNGWSGRFKRLLVSNALVFKATLYPEWYGDRIAPWIHYVPVQASRMALLDRGLVLLLRFLQLDLSDLHDTLLFFRGLGLNAAGAHDDLAREIASAGRNWSKKIWRKEDMVSYWFRLILEYARVMSEDREGMSYKEYDLDV
;
A
#
# COMPACT_ATOMS: atom_id res chain seq x y z
N MET A 1 36.98 -24.17 59.31
CA MET A 1 38.39 -23.82 58.97
C MET A 1 38.34 -23.00 57.68
N LYS A 2 38.90 -21.79 57.62
CA LYS A 2 40.33 -21.50 57.37
C LYS A 2 40.86 -22.02 56.01
N THR A 3 40.54 -21.30 54.94
CA THR A 3 41.43 -21.09 53.78
C THR A 3 41.36 -19.61 53.41
N ALA A 4 42.39 -18.84 53.79
CA ALA A 4 42.46 -17.43 53.39
C ALA A 4 43.02 -17.34 51.96
N ILE A 5 42.30 -16.68 51.06
CA ILE A 5 42.87 -16.29 49.77
C ILE A 5 44.02 -15.30 50.07
N PRO A 6 45.27 -15.56 49.63
CA PRO A 6 46.39 -14.70 49.98
C PRO A 6 46.19 -13.31 49.36
N SER A 7 46.53 -12.26 50.10
CA SER A 7 46.29 -10.86 49.73
C SER A 7 46.93 -10.45 48.38
N ARG A 8 47.95 -11.19 47.91
CA ARG A 8 48.50 -11.05 46.55
C ARG A 8 47.48 -11.38 45.45
N VAL A 9 46.57 -12.34 45.64
CA VAL A 9 45.53 -12.68 44.65
C VAL A 9 44.46 -11.58 44.59
N LEU A 10 44.08 -10.98 45.73
CA LEU A 10 43.13 -9.87 45.72
C LEU A 10 43.74 -8.62 45.06
N VAL A 11 45.01 -8.33 45.32
CA VAL A 11 45.76 -7.26 44.64
C VAL A 11 45.92 -7.58 43.14
N VAL A 12 46.25 -8.81 42.75
CA VAL A 12 46.33 -9.19 41.33
C VAL A 12 44.96 -9.07 40.65
N LEU A 13 43.85 -9.45 41.29
CA LEU A 13 42.51 -9.28 40.71
C LEU A 13 42.12 -7.80 40.61
N ALA A 14 42.43 -6.97 41.61
CA ALA A 14 42.19 -5.53 41.56
C ALA A 14 43.06 -4.82 40.51
N VAL A 15 44.33 -5.19 40.41
CA VAL A 15 45.28 -4.68 39.40
C VAL A 15 44.95 -5.20 38.01
N THR A 16 44.43 -6.43 37.87
CA THR A 16 43.96 -6.97 36.58
C THR A 16 42.64 -6.32 36.18
N ALA A 17 41.72 -6.06 37.11
CA ALA A 17 40.51 -5.28 36.83
C ALA A 17 40.87 -3.83 36.44
N MET A 18 41.80 -3.19 37.15
CA MET A 18 42.34 -1.89 36.73
C MET A 18 43.08 -1.96 35.39
N LEU A 19 43.85 -3.00 35.09
CA LEU A 19 44.50 -3.17 33.79
C LEU A 19 43.49 -3.43 32.67
N VAL A 20 42.42 -4.21 32.91
CA VAL A 20 41.34 -4.40 31.93
C VAL A 20 40.58 -3.10 31.71
N VAL A 21 40.30 -2.32 32.76
CA VAL A 21 39.67 -0.99 32.63
C VAL A 21 40.62 0.02 31.97
N VAL A 22 41.91 0.04 32.32
CA VAL A 22 42.90 0.96 31.74
C VAL A 22 43.28 0.56 30.32
N LEU A 23 43.31 -0.72 29.96
CA LEU A 23 43.49 -1.20 28.59
C LEU A 23 42.20 -1.04 27.77
N SER A 24 41.01 -1.14 28.36
CA SER A 24 39.77 -0.74 27.68
C SER A 24 39.76 0.77 27.43
N ILE A 25 40.17 1.58 28.41
CA ILE A 25 40.34 3.02 28.25
C ILE A 25 41.45 3.32 27.25
N HIS A 26 42.56 2.59 27.19
CA HIS A 26 43.59 2.81 26.16
C HIS A 26 43.20 2.27 24.77
N ALA A 27 42.34 1.24 24.67
CA ALA A 27 41.77 0.81 23.40
C ALA A 27 40.72 1.81 22.88
N ILE A 28 39.95 2.43 23.78
CA ILE A 28 39.02 3.52 23.47
C ILE A 28 39.81 4.80 23.14
N LYS A 29 40.87 5.15 23.89
CA LYS A 29 41.73 6.32 23.63
C LYS A 29 42.71 6.14 22.47
N ALA A 30 43.00 4.91 22.04
CA ALA A 30 43.63 4.64 20.74
C ALA A 30 42.64 4.82 19.56
N TYR A 31 41.36 5.07 19.87
CA TYR A 31 40.32 5.50 18.94
C TYR A 31 39.72 6.87 19.30
N ASP A 32 40.35 7.65 20.20
CA ASP A 32 40.13 9.11 20.32
C ASP A 32 40.79 9.80 19.10
N ILE A 33 40.21 9.58 17.92
CA ILE A 33 40.45 10.47 16.78
C ILE A 33 39.62 11.72 17.06
N GLU A 34 40.26 12.73 17.66
CA GLU A 34 39.80 14.12 17.57
C GLU A 34 39.81 14.52 16.08
N LEU A 35 38.70 14.25 15.39
CA LEU A 35 38.51 14.69 14.01
C LEU A 35 38.53 16.22 14.00
N PRO A 36 39.49 16.88 13.31
CA PRO A 36 39.35 18.29 13.01
C PRO A 36 38.10 18.45 12.16
N ILE A 37 37.13 19.25 12.63
CA ILE A 37 35.87 19.46 11.93
C ILE A 37 36.12 20.42 10.76
N GLU A 38 36.62 19.87 9.67
CA GLU A 38 36.73 20.55 8.38
C GLU A 38 35.33 20.90 7.82
N PRO A 39 35.23 21.90 6.92
CA PRO A 39 33.99 22.16 6.18
C PRO A 39 33.50 20.91 5.42
N PRO A 40 32.20 20.83 5.08
CA PRO A 40 31.61 19.57 4.60
C PRO A 40 32.32 19.02 3.36
N ALA A 41 32.99 17.89 3.52
CA ALA A 41 33.81 17.29 2.48
C ALA A 41 32.97 16.85 1.26
N VAL A 42 33.61 16.89 0.09
CA VAL A 42 33.12 16.25 -1.14
C VAL A 42 32.89 14.76 -0.86
N LEU A 43 31.78 14.20 -1.36
CA LEU A 43 31.33 12.82 -1.10
C LEU A 43 32.45 11.80 -1.39
N PRO A 44 33.03 11.15 -0.35
CA PRO A 44 34.12 10.19 -0.55
C PRO A 44 33.53 8.79 -0.80
N GLY A 45 33.07 8.56 -2.04
CA GLY A 45 32.42 7.29 -2.42
C GLY A 45 32.52 6.88 -3.90
N LEU A 46 32.70 7.82 -4.83
CA LEU A 46 32.59 7.51 -6.28
C LEU A 46 33.78 6.74 -6.89
N ASN A 47 35.00 6.88 -6.35
CA ASN A 47 36.24 6.38 -6.96
C ASN A 47 36.47 4.85 -6.75
N ALA A 48 35.40 4.08 -6.56
CA ALA A 48 35.43 2.63 -6.32
C ALA A 48 34.69 1.81 -7.40
N PHE A 49 34.29 2.44 -8.51
CA PHE A 49 34.06 1.74 -9.77
C PHE A 49 35.34 1.82 -10.60
N ILE A 50 35.80 0.68 -11.12
CA ILE A 50 36.90 0.66 -12.09
C ILE A 50 36.29 1.09 -13.43
N ASP A 51 36.55 2.33 -13.84
CA ASP A 51 36.19 2.81 -15.17
C ASP A 51 36.90 1.97 -16.23
N PRO A 52 36.18 1.31 -17.16
CA PRO A 52 36.75 1.02 -18.47
C PRO A 52 36.99 2.33 -19.24
N ASP A 53 37.77 2.29 -20.32
CA ASP A 53 38.18 3.49 -21.07
C ASP A 53 37.01 4.46 -21.36
N PRO A 54 37.21 5.78 -21.22
CA PRO A 54 36.12 6.75 -21.19
C PRO A 54 35.32 6.77 -22.50
N VAL A 55 34.14 6.14 -22.46
CA VAL A 55 33.17 6.15 -23.55
C VAL A 55 32.63 7.57 -23.70
N GLN A 56 32.99 8.24 -24.80
CA GLN A 56 32.48 9.58 -25.09
C GLN A 56 31.00 9.51 -25.53
N PHE A 57 30.11 9.69 -24.55
CA PHE A 57 28.67 9.77 -24.73
C PHE A 57 28.23 11.05 -25.46
N ALA A 58 27.05 11.02 -26.07
CA ALA A 58 26.45 12.19 -26.68
C ALA A 58 25.81 13.11 -25.62
N GLU A 59 26.11 14.42 -25.68
CA GLU A 59 25.67 15.39 -24.66
C GLU A 59 24.14 15.54 -24.57
N HIS A 60 23.65 15.91 -23.38
CA HIS A 60 22.26 16.23 -23.12
C HIS A 60 21.91 17.70 -23.43
N THR A 61 20.67 17.97 -23.85
CA THR A 61 20.24 19.33 -24.21
C THR A 61 19.67 20.05 -22.99
N TYR A 62 20.45 20.96 -22.40
CA TYR A 62 20.01 21.83 -21.31
C TYR A 62 19.22 23.04 -21.84
N ARG A 63 17.96 23.17 -21.43
CA ARG A 63 17.01 24.21 -21.88
C ARG A 63 17.04 25.43 -20.96
N ALA A 64 16.81 26.62 -21.53
CA ALA A 64 16.76 27.88 -20.78
C ALA A 64 15.61 27.99 -19.73
N ASP A 65 14.74 26.97 -19.64
CA ASP A 65 13.62 26.89 -18.70
C ASP A 65 13.90 25.99 -17.48
N GLY A 66 15.15 25.50 -17.32
CA GLY A 66 15.57 24.69 -16.17
C GLY A 66 15.42 23.17 -16.36
N LEU A 67 14.94 22.72 -17.52
CA LEU A 67 14.85 21.31 -17.87
C LEU A 67 16.06 20.83 -18.69
N VAL A 68 16.43 19.56 -18.54
CA VAL A 68 17.34 18.84 -19.45
C VAL A 68 16.56 17.81 -20.25
N GLU A 69 16.73 17.81 -21.57
CA GLU A 69 16.26 16.75 -22.46
C GLU A 69 17.30 15.63 -22.52
N ASN A 70 16.87 14.43 -22.15
CA ASN A 70 17.71 13.24 -22.12
C ASN A 70 18.06 12.77 -23.54
N ASN A 71 19.32 12.36 -23.76
CA ASN A 71 19.82 11.94 -25.06
C ASN A 71 19.89 10.40 -25.12
N PRO A 72 19.16 9.71 -26.03
CA PRO A 72 19.17 8.25 -26.11
C PRO A 72 20.56 7.61 -26.28
N ASP A 73 21.50 8.31 -26.93
CA ASP A 73 22.88 7.87 -27.12
C ASP A 73 23.84 8.39 -26.02
N GLY A 74 23.29 9.03 -24.99
CA GLY A 74 23.99 9.50 -23.80
C GLY A 74 24.00 8.48 -22.64
N SER A 75 24.67 8.86 -21.56
CA SER A 75 24.46 8.33 -20.20
C SER A 75 23.03 8.63 -19.72
N HIS A 76 22.63 8.10 -18.55
CA HIS A 76 21.37 8.52 -17.93
C HIS A 76 21.54 9.87 -17.22
N SER A 77 20.88 10.92 -17.70
CA SER A 77 21.17 12.32 -17.33
C SER A 77 21.10 12.66 -15.83
N ILE A 78 20.41 11.85 -15.01
CA ILE A 78 20.44 12.00 -13.54
C ILE A 78 21.86 11.91 -12.97
N PHE A 79 22.78 11.14 -13.56
CA PHE A 79 24.19 11.13 -13.15
C PHE A 79 24.81 12.52 -13.31
N ASP A 80 24.71 13.12 -14.50
CA ASP A 80 25.17 14.48 -14.79
C ASP A 80 24.52 15.53 -13.88
N LEU A 81 23.23 15.37 -13.55
CA LEU A 81 22.53 16.27 -12.63
C LEU A 81 23.08 16.19 -11.19
N ILE A 82 23.38 14.98 -10.72
CA ILE A 82 24.00 14.73 -9.42
C ILE A 82 25.42 15.29 -9.40
N ASP A 83 26.23 15.06 -10.43
CA ASP A 83 27.64 15.50 -10.46
C ASP A 83 27.75 17.03 -10.60
N ARG A 84 26.88 17.66 -11.41
CA ARG A 84 26.80 19.13 -11.51
C ARG A 84 26.32 19.76 -10.20
N ALA A 85 25.38 19.13 -9.49
CA ALA A 85 24.98 19.56 -8.15
C ALA A 85 26.15 19.39 -7.16
N GLN A 86 26.82 18.23 -7.20
CA GLN A 86 28.16 17.88 -6.68
C GLN A 86 29.10 19.09 -6.62
N ALA A 87 29.50 19.51 -7.82
CA ALA A 87 30.41 20.61 -8.05
C ALA A 87 29.88 21.96 -7.53
N ALA A 88 28.61 22.30 -7.80
CA ALA A 88 28.02 23.57 -7.37
C ALA A 88 27.87 23.69 -5.83
N TRP A 89 27.70 22.58 -5.13
CA TRP A 89 27.69 22.54 -3.66
C TRP A 89 29.10 22.67 -3.09
N LYS A 90 30.08 21.96 -3.66
CA LYS A 90 31.50 22.12 -3.33
C LYS A 90 31.93 23.59 -3.46
N GLU A 91 31.70 24.20 -4.63
CA GLU A 91 32.04 25.61 -4.88
C GLU A 91 31.35 26.55 -3.85
N LYS A 92 30.07 26.31 -3.55
CA LYS A 92 29.30 27.09 -2.56
C LYS A 92 29.91 27.03 -1.16
N LEU A 93 30.50 25.89 -0.77
CA LEU A 93 31.19 25.73 0.51
C LEU A 93 32.61 26.33 0.49
N GLU A 94 33.38 26.10 -0.57
CA GLU A 94 34.75 26.62 -0.71
C GLU A 94 34.80 28.15 -0.79
N ARG A 95 33.73 28.81 -1.28
CA ARG A 95 33.61 30.28 -1.30
C ARG A 95 32.95 30.90 -0.06
N ALA A 96 32.59 30.12 0.96
CA ALA A 96 31.88 30.63 2.13
C ALA A 96 32.80 31.52 2.99
N SER A 97 32.35 32.74 3.31
CA SER A 97 33.14 33.69 4.08
C SER A 97 33.45 33.17 5.49
N THR A 98 34.69 33.32 5.93
CA THR A 98 35.17 32.92 7.27
C THR A 98 35.41 34.14 8.18
N THR A 99 35.63 35.32 7.61
CA THR A 99 35.82 36.58 8.34
C THR A 99 34.80 37.66 7.95
N LEU A 100 34.60 38.65 8.82
CA LEU A 100 33.71 39.78 8.53
C LEU A 100 34.15 40.59 7.30
N PRO A 101 35.45 40.89 7.07
CA PRO A 101 35.90 41.51 5.82
C PRO A 101 35.59 40.69 4.55
N GLU A 102 35.71 39.36 4.59
CA GLU A 102 35.27 38.49 3.50
C GLU A 102 33.77 38.64 3.25
N ALA A 103 32.94 38.48 4.29
CA ALA A 103 31.48 38.56 4.17
C ALA A 103 30.99 39.93 3.69
N VAL A 104 31.65 41.02 4.11
CA VAL A 104 31.40 42.37 3.60
C VAL A 104 31.79 42.48 2.12
N THR A 105 32.87 41.82 1.69
CA THR A 105 33.36 41.82 0.31
C THR A 105 32.47 40.98 -0.60
N GLU A 106 32.12 39.76 -0.19
CA GLU A 106 31.17 38.88 -0.88
C GLU A 106 29.80 39.54 -0.99
N TYR A 107 29.30 40.15 0.09
CA TYR A 107 28.07 40.92 0.05
C TYR A 107 28.12 42.02 -1.03
N LYS A 108 29.17 42.84 -1.08
CA LYS A 108 29.32 43.88 -2.11
C LYS A 108 29.46 43.28 -3.52
N ARG A 109 30.22 42.19 -3.68
CA ARG A 109 30.40 41.47 -4.96
C ARG A 109 29.07 40.97 -5.50
N ARG A 110 28.26 40.35 -4.64
CA ARG A 110 27.02 39.64 -4.96
C ARG A 110 25.83 40.58 -5.15
N TYR A 111 25.73 41.60 -4.31
CA TYR A 111 24.52 42.44 -4.19
C TYR A 111 24.71 43.90 -4.67
N LYS A 112 25.94 44.29 -5.06
CA LYS A 112 26.34 45.62 -5.60
C LYS A 112 26.00 46.83 -4.70
N ARG A 113 25.75 46.57 -3.42
CA ARG A 113 25.36 47.50 -2.36
C ARG A 113 26.22 47.25 -1.13
N ASP A 114 26.36 48.24 -0.25
CA ASP A 114 26.99 48.04 1.05
C ASP A 114 26.08 47.25 2.01
N PRO A 115 26.63 46.44 2.94
CA PRO A 115 25.84 45.75 3.96
C PRO A 115 25.07 46.75 4.85
N PRO A 116 23.94 46.35 5.45
CA PRO A 116 23.20 47.21 6.36
C PRO A 116 23.98 47.51 7.64
N LYS A 117 23.68 48.66 8.26
CA LYS A 117 24.15 48.98 9.62
C LYS A 117 23.71 47.88 10.58
N GLY A 118 24.63 47.25 11.32
CA GLY A 118 24.34 46.10 12.19
C GLY A 118 24.63 44.73 11.56
N PHE A 119 25.10 44.67 10.30
CA PHE A 119 25.60 43.44 9.68
C PHE A 119 26.77 42.81 10.46
N ASP A 120 27.57 43.61 11.13
CA ASP A 120 28.62 43.23 12.08
C ASP A 120 28.05 42.54 13.34
N VAL A 121 26.95 43.05 13.88
CA VAL A 121 26.25 42.45 15.03
C VAL A 121 25.61 41.11 14.64
N TRP A 122 24.95 41.06 13.47
CA TRP A 122 24.43 39.83 12.89
C TRP A 122 25.54 38.79 12.65
N TRP A 123 26.67 39.20 12.07
CA TRP A 123 27.80 38.34 11.79
C TRP A 123 28.38 37.72 13.05
N ASN A 124 28.59 38.53 14.10
CA ASN A 124 29.10 38.05 15.38
C ASN A 124 28.13 37.03 16.03
N TRP A 125 26.82 37.29 15.96
CA TRP A 125 25.81 36.35 16.43
C TRP A 125 25.82 35.04 15.61
N ALA A 126 25.87 35.14 14.27
CA ALA A 126 25.86 33.99 13.36
C ALA A 126 27.11 33.11 13.53
N ARG A 127 28.28 33.71 13.78
CA ARG A 127 29.51 32.99 14.13
C ARG A 127 29.42 32.32 15.50
N GLN A 128 28.86 32.97 16.50
CA GLN A 128 28.69 32.40 17.85
C GLN A 128 27.78 31.16 17.87
N HIS A 129 26.84 31.06 16.92
CA HIS A 129 25.89 29.95 16.80
C HIS A 129 26.21 28.99 15.63
N ASP A 130 27.44 29.02 15.11
CA ASP A 130 27.94 28.10 14.08
C ASP A 130 27.02 28.01 12.82
N VAL A 131 26.59 29.15 12.29
CA VAL A 131 25.70 29.21 11.12
C VAL A 131 26.48 28.88 9.83
N GLN A 132 26.25 27.67 9.30
CA GLN A 132 27.07 27.03 8.26
C GLN A 132 27.09 27.72 6.88
N LEU A 133 26.08 28.54 6.57
CA LEU A 133 25.93 29.18 5.25
C LEU A 133 25.71 30.68 5.46
N PRO A 134 26.77 31.46 5.77
CA PRO A 134 26.66 32.86 6.15
C PRO A 134 26.39 33.82 4.97
N ASP A 135 26.68 33.44 3.73
CA ASP A 135 26.48 34.33 2.56
C ASP A 135 25.15 34.10 1.82
N GLU A 136 24.59 32.89 1.94
CA GLU A 136 23.49 32.36 1.12
C GLU A 136 22.10 32.83 1.61
N TYR A 137 21.89 34.14 1.56
CA TYR A 137 20.67 34.86 1.95
C TYR A 137 20.00 35.57 0.77
N ASP A 138 20.28 35.11 -0.44
CA ASP A 138 19.87 35.64 -1.75
C ASP A 138 18.38 35.99 -1.79
N GLN A 139 17.55 35.14 -1.20
CA GLN A 139 16.10 35.27 -1.24
C GLN A 139 15.61 36.49 -0.43
N ILE A 140 16.34 36.93 0.61
CA ILE A 140 16.07 38.22 1.28
C ILE A 140 16.31 39.37 0.30
N TYR A 141 17.40 39.30 -0.48
CA TYR A 141 17.74 40.34 -1.45
C TYR A 141 16.73 40.39 -2.60
N HIS A 142 16.46 39.27 -3.27
CA HIS A 142 15.56 39.23 -4.44
C HIS A 142 14.11 39.59 -4.12
N ASP A 143 13.67 39.35 -2.89
CA ASP A 143 12.34 39.74 -2.40
C ASP A 143 12.26 41.24 -2.06
N LEU A 144 13.35 41.84 -1.56
CA LEU A 144 13.41 43.27 -1.21
C LEU A 144 13.84 44.17 -2.38
N GLU A 145 14.49 43.63 -3.41
CA GLU A 145 15.07 44.38 -4.53
C GLU A 145 14.10 45.32 -5.25
N PRO A 146 12.86 44.92 -5.62
CA PRO A 146 11.91 45.84 -6.25
C PRO A 146 11.63 47.06 -5.36
N PHE A 147 11.51 46.86 -4.05
CA PHE A 147 11.13 47.91 -3.11
C PHE A 147 12.20 48.98 -2.95
N TRP A 148 13.49 48.66 -3.12
CA TRP A 148 14.55 49.69 -3.12
C TRP A 148 14.49 50.65 -4.32
N GLY A 149 13.73 50.32 -5.37
CA GLY A 149 13.48 51.21 -6.49
C GLY A 149 12.29 52.15 -6.28
N ILE A 150 11.64 52.10 -5.13
CA ILE A 150 10.45 52.90 -4.79
C ILE A 150 10.81 53.96 -3.74
N GLU A 151 10.21 55.14 -3.84
CA GLU A 151 10.38 56.21 -2.85
C GLU A 151 9.94 55.74 -1.45
N PRO A 152 10.80 55.80 -0.41
CA PRO A 152 10.47 55.28 0.92
C PRO A 152 9.20 55.90 1.54
N LYS A 153 8.91 57.18 1.24
CA LYS A 153 7.66 57.84 1.67
C LYS A 153 6.42 57.19 1.04
N SER A 154 6.51 56.80 -0.24
CA SER A 154 5.45 56.07 -0.92
C SER A 154 5.27 54.67 -0.30
N LEU A 155 6.35 53.94 -0.01
CA LEU A 155 6.28 52.63 0.67
C LEU A 155 5.68 52.70 2.08
N LEU A 156 6.03 53.71 2.87
CA LEU A 156 5.45 53.93 4.20
C LEU A 156 3.94 54.16 4.13
N ALA A 157 3.47 54.98 3.19
CA ALA A 157 2.05 55.22 2.96
C ALA A 157 1.32 53.93 2.51
N THR A 158 1.90 53.15 1.59
CA THR A 158 1.34 51.85 1.18
C THR A 158 1.32 50.86 2.36
N ARG A 159 2.35 50.84 3.24
CA ARG A 159 2.35 50.04 4.47
C ARG A 159 1.23 50.45 5.44
N GLU A 160 1.08 51.75 5.72
CA GLU A 160 0.05 52.26 6.63
C GLU A 160 -1.37 52.01 6.09
N LYS A 161 -1.55 52.07 4.76
CA LYS A 161 -2.77 51.65 4.06
C LYS A 161 -3.04 50.14 4.14
N LEU A 162 -2.01 49.30 4.29
CA LEU A 162 -2.16 47.85 4.46
C LEU A 162 -2.56 47.46 5.89
N GLU A 163 -2.07 48.18 6.91
CA GLU A 163 -2.29 47.83 8.32
C GLU A 163 -3.79 47.86 8.69
N GLY A 164 -4.34 46.69 9.02
CA GLY A 164 -5.77 46.54 9.34
C GLY A 164 -6.67 46.30 8.13
N THR A 165 -6.10 46.06 6.93
CA THR A 165 -6.88 45.73 5.72
C THR A 165 -6.71 44.27 5.29
N GLY A 166 -7.81 43.72 4.75
CA GLY A 166 -7.94 42.30 4.39
C GLY A 166 -7.68 41.36 5.57
N PRO A 167 -7.55 40.04 5.35
CA PRO A 167 -6.95 39.16 6.35
C PRO A 167 -5.45 39.44 6.48
N SER A 168 -5.04 40.16 7.54
CA SER A 168 -3.62 40.41 7.85
C SER A 168 -3.36 40.62 9.34
N TYR A 169 -2.09 40.50 9.75
CA TYR A 169 -1.61 40.92 11.08
C TYR A 169 -0.26 41.64 10.97
N THR A 170 -0.03 42.63 11.84
CA THR A 170 1.23 43.40 11.88
C THR A 170 2.13 42.88 13.00
N LEU A 171 3.24 42.23 12.65
CA LEU A 171 4.34 41.95 13.57
C LEU A 171 5.25 43.19 13.66
N GLY A 172 5.73 43.56 14.85
CA GLY A 172 6.65 44.69 14.97
C GLY A 172 7.30 44.85 16.34
N LYS A 173 8.23 45.81 16.40
CA LYS A 173 8.94 46.27 17.61
C LYS A 173 9.11 47.80 17.51
N VAL A 174 9.11 48.50 18.65
CA VAL A 174 9.48 49.93 18.80
C VAL A 174 10.71 50.05 19.70
N ASP A 175 11.42 51.19 19.69
CA ASP A 175 12.77 51.35 20.26
C ASP A 175 12.96 50.73 21.66
N ASP A 176 12.21 51.21 22.65
CA ASP A 176 12.24 50.71 24.04
C ASP A 176 11.14 49.67 24.35
N GLY A 177 10.48 49.11 23.32
CA GLY A 177 9.32 48.24 23.49
C GLY A 177 9.52 46.81 23.00
N LYS A 178 8.71 45.89 23.53
CA LYS A 178 8.76 44.47 23.16
C LYS A 178 8.20 44.19 21.77
N LEU A 179 8.71 43.12 21.18
CA LEU A 179 8.23 42.50 19.96
C LEU A 179 6.80 41.99 20.17
N GLY A 180 5.88 42.36 19.28
CA GLY A 180 4.46 42.07 19.47
C GLY A 180 3.63 42.12 18.19
N ILE A 181 2.33 41.87 18.36
CA ILE A 181 1.32 42.00 17.30
C ILE A 181 0.64 43.36 17.48
N PHE A 182 0.94 44.31 16.58
CA PHE A 182 0.55 45.70 16.69
C PHE A 182 -0.83 46.01 16.08
N ASN A 183 -1.29 45.17 15.16
CA ASN A 183 -2.61 45.29 14.50
C ASN A 183 -3.03 43.91 13.97
N THR A 184 -4.35 43.66 13.85
CA THR A 184 -4.91 42.44 13.26
C THR A 184 -6.27 42.72 12.63
N SER A 185 -6.47 42.22 11.42
CA SER A 185 -7.72 42.26 10.64
C SER A 185 -8.18 40.86 10.22
N LEU A 186 -7.60 39.82 10.83
CA LEU A 186 -8.01 38.43 10.69
C LEU A 186 -9.44 38.20 11.22
N SER A 187 -10.24 37.43 10.49
CA SER A 187 -11.55 36.98 10.98
C SER A 187 -11.41 36.10 12.23
N PRO A 188 -12.44 36.02 13.12
CA PRO A 188 -12.41 35.13 14.28
C PRO A 188 -12.11 33.66 13.92
N SER A 189 -12.59 33.20 12.75
CA SER A 189 -12.36 31.85 12.24
C SER A 189 -10.92 31.57 11.79
N SER A 190 -10.19 32.60 11.31
CA SER A 190 -8.80 32.49 10.84
C SER A 190 -7.77 32.88 11.91
N ALA A 191 -8.15 33.76 12.84
CA ALA A 191 -7.27 34.36 13.83
C ALA A 191 -6.54 33.31 14.68
N GLY A 192 -7.23 32.25 15.12
CA GLY A 192 -6.64 31.19 15.95
C GLY A 192 -5.46 30.45 15.30
N HIS A 193 -5.42 30.34 13.96
CA HIS A 193 -4.31 29.72 13.24
C HIS A 193 -3.14 30.69 13.08
N PHE A 194 -3.36 31.84 12.44
CA PHE A 194 -2.29 32.77 12.09
C PHE A 194 -1.70 33.49 13.31
N LEU A 195 -2.50 33.84 14.33
CA LEU A 195 -1.97 34.41 15.57
C LEU A 195 -1.18 33.39 16.40
N LYS A 196 -1.43 32.07 16.24
CA LYS A 196 -0.57 31.05 16.84
C LYS A 196 0.80 31.00 16.16
N ALA A 197 0.84 31.02 14.82
CA ALA A 197 2.09 31.10 14.08
C ALA A 197 2.87 32.40 14.38
N ALA A 198 2.18 33.54 14.46
CA ALA A 198 2.76 34.81 14.89
C ALA A 198 3.38 34.73 16.30
N LYS A 199 2.69 34.10 17.27
CA LYS A 199 3.23 33.88 18.62
C LYS A 199 4.43 32.93 18.62
N THR A 200 4.47 31.92 17.75
CA THR A 200 5.67 31.08 17.56
C THR A 200 6.85 31.87 16.99
N ILE A 201 6.62 32.82 16.07
CA ILE A 201 7.66 33.72 15.57
C ILE A 201 8.15 34.67 16.69
N ILE A 202 7.25 35.24 17.50
CA ILE A 202 7.63 36.09 18.63
C ILE A 202 8.46 35.31 19.67
N ALA A 203 8.02 34.10 20.03
CA ALA A 203 8.74 33.23 20.97
C ALA A 203 10.09 32.71 20.40
N LEU A 204 10.21 32.58 19.08
CA LEU A 204 11.49 32.28 18.42
C LEU A 204 12.45 33.46 18.56
N LEU A 205 11.98 34.68 18.24
CA LEU A 205 12.79 35.90 18.18
C LEU A 205 13.16 36.49 19.54
N ALA A 206 12.59 35.99 20.64
CA ALA A 206 12.87 36.44 22.00
C ALA A 206 14.38 36.45 22.32
N ASP A 207 15.12 35.42 21.90
CA ASP A 207 16.56 35.27 22.14
C ASP A 207 17.44 36.34 21.46
N ILE A 208 16.87 37.09 20.51
CA ILE A 208 17.53 38.21 19.82
C ILE A 208 16.74 39.52 19.94
N GLU A 209 15.69 39.58 20.78
CA GLU A 209 14.73 40.70 20.85
C GLU A 209 15.43 42.05 21.05
N ASP A 210 16.41 42.12 21.95
CA ASP A 210 17.19 43.34 22.25
C ASP A 210 18.14 43.74 21.12
N LEU A 211 18.60 42.79 20.30
CA LEU A 211 19.43 43.04 19.12
C LEU A 211 18.61 43.51 17.91
N LEU A 212 17.28 43.30 17.91
CA LEU A 212 16.40 43.72 16.83
C LEU A 212 16.08 45.24 16.92
N PRO A 213 16.37 46.03 15.88
CA PRO A 213 15.91 47.42 15.75
C PRO A 213 14.38 47.50 15.48
N PRO A 214 13.76 48.69 15.57
CA PRO A 214 12.32 48.87 15.35
C PRO A 214 11.87 48.46 13.94
N PHE A 215 10.73 47.77 13.84
CA PHE A 215 10.12 47.44 12.55
C PHE A 215 8.61 47.24 12.64
N ARG A 216 7.92 47.31 11.50
CA ARG A 216 6.51 46.94 11.33
C ARG A 216 6.36 46.17 10.02
N ALA A 217 5.87 44.94 10.09
CA ALA A 217 5.74 44.01 8.97
C ALA A 217 4.32 43.46 8.89
N VAL A 218 3.61 43.80 7.82
CA VAL A 218 2.21 43.36 7.58
C VAL A 218 2.23 41.99 6.92
N VAL A 219 1.90 40.95 7.69
CA VAL A 219 1.89 39.56 7.24
C VAL A 219 0.50 39.18 6.75
N SER A 220 0.45 38.53 5.59
CA SER A 220 -0.74 37.98 4.95
C SER A 220 -1.42 36.93 5.83
N GLY A 221 -2.73 37.06 6.03
CA GLY A 221 -3.61 36.07 6.67
C GLY A 221 -4.05 34.95 5.72
N TYR A 222 -3.16 34.53 4.83
CA TYR A 222 -3.37 33.46 3.86
C TYR A 222 -2.12 32.57 3.77
N ASP A 223 -2.32 31.27 3.58
CA ASP A 223 -1.22 30.30 3.38
C ASP A 223 -0.43 30.53 2.07
N HIS A 224 -1.07 31.22 1.11
CA HIS A 224 -0.61 31.41 -0.26
C HIS A 224 -0.34 32.88 -0.59
N ALA A 225 0.42 33.10 -1.66
CA ALA A 225 0.75 34.42 -2.18
C ALA A 225 -0.48 35.16 -2.74
N ASN A 226 -0.54 36.47 -2.58
CA ASN A 226 -1.71 37.28 -2.89
C ASN A 226 -1.40 38.72 -3.38
N LYS A 227 -0.16 38.99 -3.79
CA LYS A 227 0.27 40.21 -4.48
C LYS A 227 0.87 39.86 -5.84
N LEU A 228 -0.01 39.71 -6.82
CA LEU A 228 0.33 39.49 -8.22
C LEU A 228 1.06 40.71 -8.79
N SER A 229 2.23 40.50 -9.37
CA SER A 229 2.99 41.59 -10.00
C SER A 229 2.40 42.00 -11.34
N ASP A 230 2.46 43.30 -11.64
CA ASP A 230 2.50 43.79 -13.02
C ASP A 230 3.97 43.74 -13.48
N TYR A 231 4.26 43.06 -14.60
CA TYR A 231 5.60 42.92 -15.15
C TYR A 231 6.31 44.28 -15.35
N TYR A 232 5.60 45.30 -15.81
CA TYR A 232 6.18 46.61 -16.08
C TYR A 232 6.46 47.37 -14.79
N VAL A 233 5.57 47.26 -13.79
CA VAL A 233 5.78 47.83 -12.45
C VAL A 233 7.02 47.21 -11.80
N GLU A 234 7.09 45.88 -11.72
CA GLU A 234 8.21 45.21 -11.04
C GLU A 234 9.53 45.42 -11.80
N ARG A 235 9.52 45.37 -13.14
CA ARG A 235 10.72 45.64 -13.94
C ARG A 235 11.21 47.07 -13.77
N ALA A 236 10.33 48.07 -13.77
CA ALA A 236 10.71 49.46 -13.55
C ALA A 236 11.27 49.68 -12.12
N ALA A 237 10.69 49.00 -11.13
CA ALA A 237 11.15 49.03 -9.75
C ALA A 237 12.54 48.38 -9.58
N ARG A 238 12.75 47.15 -10.09
CA ARG A 238 14.08 46.49 -10.09
C ARG A 238 15.12 47.30 -10.86
N GLN A 239 14.76 47.88 -12.02
CA GLN A 239 15.67 48.75 -12.78
C GLN A 239 16.07 50.00 -11.98
N ALA A 240 15.13 50.67 -11.33
CA ALA A 240 15.44 51.81 -10.46
C ALA A 240 16.37 51.42 -9.30
N ALA A 241 16.13 50.26 -8.67
CA ALA A 241 16.97 49.73 -7.60
C ALA A 241 18.42 49.46 -8.05
N ALA A 242 18.60 48.89 -9.25
CA ALA A 242 19.90 48.63 -9.86
C ALA A 242 20.63 49.93 -10.25
N GLU A 243 19.90 50.90 -10.79
CA GLU A 243 20.37 52.26 -11.11
C GLU A 243 20.54 53.16 -9.86
N LYS A 244 20.26 52.63 -8.66
CA LYS A 244 20.37 53.31 -7.34
C LYS A 244 19.53 54.60 -7.24
N ARG A 245 18.39 54.64 -7.94
CA ARG A 245 17.39 55.72 -7.89
C ARG A 245 16.04 55.20 -7.36
N VAL A 246 15.07 56.11 -7.20
CA VAL A 246 13.71 55.78 -6.74
C VAL A 246 12.64 56.33 -7.69
N ILE A 247 11.49 55.63 -7.75
CA ILE A 247 10.26 56.02 -8.45
C ILE A 247 9.16 56.22 -7.39
N LYS A 248 8.29 57.22 -7.55
CA LYS A 248 7.11 57.42 -6.68
C LYS A 248 5.99 56.49 -7.15
N SER A 249 5.17 55.92 -6.26
CA SER A 249 4.16 54.93 -6.67
C SER A 249 3.17 55.44 -7.74
N LYS A 250 2.92 56.75 -7.80
CA LYS A 250 2.07 57.39 -8.83
C LYS A 250 2.72 57.48 -10.23
N ASP A 251 4.04 57.35 -10.31
CA ASP A 251 4.87 57.51 -11.52
C ASP A 251 5.36 56.16 -12.07
N LEU A 252 4.84 55.04 -11.54
CA LEU A 252 5.08 53.69 -12.04
C LEU A 252 4.32 53.45 -13.36
N PRO A 253 4.90 52.71 -14.32
CA PRO A 253 4.19 52.32 -15.54
C PRO A 253 3.08 51.32 -15.20
N ARG A 254 2.08 51.19 -16.09
CA ARG A 254 1.05 50.16 -16.01
C ARG A 254 1.07 49.32 -17.28
N GLY A 255 0.95 48.00 -17.14
CA GLY A 255 0.72 47.10 -18.26
C GLY A 255 -0.75 47.11 -18.71
N ASN A 256 -0.96 46.88 -20.01
CA ASN A 256 -2.31 46.69 -20.59
C ASN A 256 -2.83 45.24 -20.42
N SER A 257 -2.15 44.41 -19.62
CA SER A 257 -2.43 42.99 -19.45
C SER A 257 -2.96 42.70 -18.04
N THR A 258 -4.15 42.13 -17.96
CA THR A 258 -4.82 41.68 -16.73
C THR A 258 -4.52 40.20 -16.43
N GLY A 259 -5.00 39.71 -15.28
CA GLY A 259 -4.91 38.30 -14.90
C GLY A 259 -3.48 37.79 -14.67
N TRP A 260 -3.30 36.48 -14.50
CA TRP A 260 -2.03 35.84 -14.14
C TRP A 260 -0.86 36.15 -15.10
N LEU A 261 -1.15 36.35 -16.39
CA LEU A 261 -0.16 36.65 -17.41
C LEU A 261 0.45 38.06 -17.28
N SER A 262 -0.18 38.95 -16.50
CA SER A 262 0.31 40.30 -16.21
C SER A 262 1.73 40.34 -15.64
N ALA A 263 2.10 39.36 -14.81
CA ALA A 263 3.42 39.24 -14.20
C ALA A 263 4.51 38.77 -15.17
N CYS A 264 4.12 38.06 -16.24
CA CYS A 264 5.06 37.51 -17.20
C CYS A 264 5.55 38.56 -18.19
N GLY A 265 6.78 38.41 -18.69
CA GLY A 265 7.35 39.31 -19.70
C GLY A 265 6.69 39.18 -21.08
N PRO A 266 6.75 40.23 -21.93
CA PRO A 266 6.08 40.26 -23.25
C PRO A 266 6.47 39.08 -24.15
N ASN A 267 7.71 38.60 -24.07
CA ASN A 267 8.26 37.55 -24.92
C ASN A 267 8.29 36.16 -24.25
N SER A 268 7.68 35.98 -23.07
CA SER A 268 7.79 34.71 -22.34
C SER A 268 6.90 33.62 -22.96
N PRO A 269 7.23 32.32 -22.78
CA PRO A 269 6.38 31.21 -23.23
C PRO A 269 4.90 31.36 -22.82
N ALA A 270 4.63 31.88 -21.62
CA ALA A 270 3.28 32.14 -21.13
C ALA A 270 2.50 33.25 -21.85
N ARG A 271 3.16 34.20 -22.53
CA ARG A 271 2.48 35.21 -23.35
C ARG A 271 2.47 34.90 -24.85
N ASN A 272 3.46 34.14 -25.33
CA ASN A 272 3.53 33.69 -26.73
C ASN A 272 2.63 32.45 -26.98
N GLY A 273 2.41 31.62 -25.97
CA GLY A 273 1.59 30.41 -26.07
C GLY A 273 0.11 30.66 -25.76
N SER A 274 -0.79 30.13 -26.60
CA SER A 274 -2.24 30.15 -26.40
C SER A 274 -2.68 29.15 -25.32
N ILE A 275 -2.23 29.35 -24.09
CA ILE A 275 -2.60 28.50 -22.94
C ILE A 275 -3.96 28.98 -22.43
N ASP A 276 -5.01 28.26 -22.84
CA ASP A 276 -6.32 28.41 -22.24
C ASP A 276 -6.31 27.84 -20.80
N VAL A 277 -6.24 28.74 -19.82
CA VAL A 277 -6.26 28.40 -18.38
C VAL A 277 -7.63 27.86 -17.96
N GLU A 278 -8.70 28.24 -18.65
CA GLU A 278 -10.07 27.79 -18.39
C GLU A 278 -10.32 26.42 -19.04
N GLY A 279 -9.94 26.25 -20.31
CA GLY A 279 -10.26 25.12 -21.18
C GLY A 279 -10.01 23.72 -20.60
N ASP A 280 -10.92 22.79 -20.89
CA ASP A 280 -10.99 21.49 -20.19
C ASP A 280 -9.87 20.50 -20.52
N LEU A 281 -9.21 20.64 -21.68
CA LEU A 281 -8.09 19.80 -22.07
C LEU A 281 -6.76 20.33 -21.49
N PRO A 282 -5.83 19.46 -21.07
CA PRO A 282 -4.48 19.89 -20.75
C PRO A 282 -3.79 20.42 -22.04
N PRO A 283 -2.89 21.40 -21.92
CA PRO A 283 -2.02 21.77 -23.05
C PRO A 283 -1.23 20.55 -23.55
N LYS A 284 -0.94 20.49 -24.85
CA LYS A 284 -0.07 19.43 -25.39
C LYS A 284 1.35 19.57 -24.84
N THR A 285 1.97 18.44 -24.51
CA THR A 285 3.44 18.33 -24.35
C THR A 285 4.06 18.05 -25.71
N THR A 286 5.28 18.55 -25.92
CA THR A 286 6.02 18.42 -27.20
C THR A 286 7.49 18.02 -27.01
N ALA A 287 7.90 17.70 -25.77
CA ALA A 287 9.25 17.23 -25.43
C ALA A 287 9.21 15.73 -25.09
N GLY A 288 10.38 15.08 -25.21
CA GLY A 288 10.62 13.73 -24.70
C GLY A 288 10.79 13.70 -23.17
N PRO A 289 11.40 12.64 -22.59
CA PRO A 289 11.69 12.59 -21.16
C PRO A 289 12.66 13.71 -20.76
N THR A 290 12.27 14.50 -19.76
CA THR A 290 13.02 15.64 -19.24
C THR A 290 13.13 15.62 -17.73
N PHE A 291 14.26 16.09 -17.20
CA PHE A 291 14.50 16.22 -15.76
C PHE A 291 14.85 17.66 -15.37
N ILE A 292 14.67 18.02 -14.10
CA ILE A 292 14.98 19.37 -13.58
C ILE A 292 16.49 19.50 -13.31
N TYR A 293 17.17 20.43 -13.98
CA TYR A 293 18.53 20.87 -13.59
C TYR A 293 18.53 22.17 -12.79
N ASP A 294 17.59 23.08 -13.04
CA ASP A 294 17.36 24.26 -12.20
C ASP A 294 15.90 24.27 -11.70
N HIS A 295 15.73 23.96 -10.42
CA HIS A 295 14.43 23.87 -9.79
C HIS A 295 13.74 25.24 -9.63
N LYS A 296 14.47 26.36 -9.60
CA LYS A 296 13.86 27.70 -9.54
C LYS A 296 13.29 28.12 -10.89
N LEU A 297 13.97 27.78 -12.00
CA LEU A 297 13.43 28.00 -13.35
C LEU A 297 12.25 27.06 -13.63
N ALA A 298 12.35 25.79 -13.22
CA ALA A 298 11.24 24.82 -13.33
C ALA A 298 9.99 25.21 -12.51
N MET A 299 10.13 26.03 -11.45
CA MET A 299 9.01 26.59 -10.68
C MET A 299 8.28 27.75 -11.39
N ASP A 300 8.86 28.40 -12.41
CA ASP A 300 8.32 29.64 -12.98
C ASP A 300 7.16 29.39 -13.98
N PRO A 301 5.91 29.80 -13.67
CA PRO A 301 4.79 29.69 -14.59
C PRO A 301 4.96 30.52 -15.88
N CYS A 302 5.82 31.55 -15.87
CA CYS A 302 6.07 32.37 -17.05
C CYS A 302 6.93 31.66 -18.11
N LEU A 303 7.73 30.68 -17.67
CA LEU A 303 8.49 29.74 -18.50
C LEU A 303 7.68 28.45 -18.76
N HIS A 304 6.98 27.95 -17.74
CA HIS A 304 6.17 26.73 -17.74
C HIS A 304 4.67 27.03 -17.58
N PRO A 305 3.97 27.57 -18.59
CA PRO A 305 2.59 28.01 -18.43
C PRO A 305 1.56 26.89 -18.18
N ARG A 306 1.96 25.62 -18.29
CA ARG A 306 1.19 24.47 -17.79
C ARG A 306 0.83 24.63 -16.30
N HIS A 307 1.68 25.29 -15.51
CA HIS A 307 1.49 25.50 -14.08
C HIS A 307 0.20 26.27 -13.77
N PHE A 308 -0.19 27.24 -14.61
CA PHE A 308 -1.44 27.99 -14.45
C PHE A 308 -2.69 27.10 -14.57
N TRP A 309 -2.64 26.05 -15.40
CA TRP A 309 -3.73 25.08 -15.55
C TRP A 309 -3.70 23.98 -14.49
N GLN A 310 -2.54 23.68 -13.89
CA GLN A 310 -2.33 22.47 -13.07
C GLN A 310 -2.18 22.70 -11.55
N HIS A 311 -1.94 23.94 -11.09
CA HIS A 311 -1.74 24.20 -9.68
C HIS A 311 -2.92 24.93 -9.03
N SER A 312 -3.29 24.49 -7.82
CA SER A 312 -4.41 25.04 -7.03
C SER A 312 -4.38 26.55 -6.85
N GLN A 313 -3.20 27.18 -6.81
CA GLN A 313 -3.02 28.63 -6.67
C GLN A 313 -3.68 29.44 -7.79
N PHE A 314 -3.76 28.89 -9.01
CA PHE A 314 -4.15 29.63 -10.20
C PHE A 314 -5.58 29.31 -10.64
N ILE A 315 -5.91 28.03 -10.74
CA ILE A 315 -7.19 27.52 -11.28
C ILE A 315 -8.44 27.99 -10.52
N TRP A 316 -8.33 28.35 -9.24
CA TRP A 316 -9.47 28.87 -8.46
C TRP A 316 -9.87 30.30 -8.81
N LYS A 317 -8.98 31.08 -9.45
CA LYS A 317 -9.29 32.43 -9.97
C LYS A 317 -9.40 32.49 -11.50
N GLY A 318 -9.33 31.34 -12.18
CA GLY A 318 -9.36 31.27 -13.63
C GLY A 318 -8.26 32.11 -14.27
N GLN A 319 -8.63 33.10 -15.07
CA GLN A 319 -7.70 34.07 -15.68
C GLN A 319 -6.83 34.82 -14.65
N GLY A 320 -7.26 34.95 -13.39
CA GLY A 320 -6.48 35.52 -12.29
C GLY A 320 -7.03 36.85 -11.75
N PRO A 321 -6.45 37.37 -10.66
CA PRO A 321 -6.81 38.68 -10.12
C PRO A 321 -6.23 39.83 -10.96
N GLU A 322 -6.70 41.04 -10.72
CA GLU A 322 -6.01 42.25 -11.20
C GLU A 322 -4.60 42.37 -10.59
N PRO A 323 -3.58 42.75 -11.38
CA PRO A 323 -2.23 42.96 -10.87
C PRO A 323 -2.15 44.19 -9.97
N GLN A 324 -1.11 44.27 -9.16
CA GLN A 324 -0.86 45.44 -8.32
C GLN A 324 -0.12 46.52 -9.14
N HIS A 325 -0.78 47.66 -9.38
CA HIS A 325 -0.16 48.85 -10.01
C HIS A 325 0.70 49.69 -9.05
N GLU A 326 0.88 49.25 -7.80
CA GLU A 326 1.86 49.78 -6.85
C GLU A 326 2.63 48.59 -6.24
N MET A 327 3.88 48.81 -5.81
CA MET A 327 4.65 47.77 -5.10
C MET A 327 4.17 47.65 -3.66
N VAL A 328 3.61 46.49 -3.29
CA VAL A 328 2.93 46.28 -2.00
C VAL A 328 3.81 45.46 -1.04
N PRO A 329 4.40 46.07 0.03
CA PRO A 329 5.30 45.36 0.95
C PRO A 329 4.55 44.47 1.96
N MET A 330 3.84 43.46 1.45
CA MET A 330 3.10 42.47 2.25
C MET A 330 3.88 41.15 2.33
N PHE A 331 4.12 40.72 3.57
CA PHE A 331 4.89 39.53 3.90
C PHE A 331 4.03 38.25 3.86
N SER A 332 4.64 37.10 3.60
CA SER A 332 3.95 35.81 3.47
C SER A 332 4.83 34.61 3.79
N TYR A 333 4.23 33.47 4.14
CA TYR A 333 4.96 32.23 4.38
C TYR A 333 5.56 31.62 3.10
N SER A 334 5.00 31.92 1.92
CA SER A 334 5.48 31.46 0.63
C SER A 334 5.06 32.39 -0.48
N SER A 335 5.93 32.57 -1.47
CA SER A 335 5.63 33.33 -2.69
C SER A 335 6.13 32.59 -3.93
N SER A 336 5.35 32.60 -5.01
CA SER A 336 5.73 32.01 -6.31
C SER A 336 6.34 33.07 -7.23
N PRO A 337 6.99 32.70 -8.36
CA PRO A 337 7.70 33.67 -9.21
C PRO A 337 6.85 34.83 -9.76
N VAL A 338 5.52 34.68 -9.86
CA VAL A 338 4.59 35.73 -10.31
C VAL A 338 4.06 36.67 -9.20
N HIS A 339 4.56 36.54 -7.96
CA HIS A 339 4.11 37.36 -6.83
C HIS A 339 5.26 38.05 -6.08
N HIS A 340 5.15 39.36 -5.85
CA HIS A 340 6.12 40.14 -5.06
C HIS A 340 5.87 40.11 -3.54
N ASN A 341 5.13 39.14 -3.03
CA ASN A 341 5.05 38.94 -1.57
C ASN A 341 6.44 38.59 -1.01
N ILE A 342 6.87 39.30 0.03
CA ILE A 342 8.16 39.06 0.68
C ILE A 342 8.06 37.80 1.56
N ARG A 343 8.94 36.83 1.35
CA ARG A 343 8.94 35.54 2.07
C ARG A 343 9.50 35.70 3.49
N ILE A 344 8.87 35.05 4.47
CA ILE A 344 9.37 34.96 5.86
C ILE A 344 9.67 33.50 6.26
N PRO A 345 10.74 33.24 7.03
CA PRO A 345 10.96 31.93 7.63
C PRO A 345 9.88 31.59 8.64
N ASN A 346 9.52 30.31 8.73
CA ASN A 346 8.48 29.86 9.65
C ASN A 346 8.77 28.46 10.20
N MET A 347 8.11 28.14 11.33
CA MET A 347 8.31 26.91 12.10
C MET A 347 7.07 25.99 12.05
N TYR A 348 6.17 26.16 11.09
CA TYR A 348 4.95 25.36 11.00
C TYR A 348 5.28 23.91 10.62
N LEU A 349 4.89 22.96 11.48
CA LEU A 349 5.24 21.52 11.41
C LEU A 349 6.75 21.21 11.43
N TRP A 350 7.60 22.17 11.80
CA TRP A 350 9.02 21.96 12.01
C TRP A 350 9.28 21.02 13.19
N VAL A 351 10.29 20.15 13.07
CA VAL A 351 10.80 19.26 14.12
C VAL A 351 12.33 19.16 14.00
N GLU A 352 13.02 18.85 15.10
CA GLU A 352 14.47 18.64 15.11
C GLU A 352 14.88 17.27 14.52
N ASP A 353 14.21 16.20 14.97
CA ASP A 353 14.40 14.81 14.51
C ASP A 353 13.10 14.01 14.73
N ILE A 354 12.99 12.81 14.17
CA ILE A 354 11.85 11.90 14.38
C ILE A 354 12.08 11.06 15.63
N MET A 355 11.29 11.29 16.68
CA MET A 355 11.46 10.63 17.97
C MET A 355 10.24 9.78 18.39
N PRO A 356 10.46 8.64 19.09
CA PRO A 356 11.73 7.91 19.18
C PRO A 356 12.23 7.46 17.80
N ARG A 357 13.56 7.30 17.64
CA ARG A 357 14.19 6.90 16.36
C ARG A 357 13.70 5.54 15.85
N THR A 358 13.14 4.68 16.70
CA THR A 358 12.46 3.42 16.30
C THR A 358 11.18 3.63 15.48
N ASN A 359 10.75 4.88 15.26
CA ASN A 359 9.71 5.26 14.31
C ASN A 359 10.24 5.66 12.92
N ASP A 360 11.56 5.74 12.74
CA ASP A 360 12.23 6.04 11.46
C ASP A 360 13.54 5.20 11.41
N PRO A 361 13.43 3.91 11.05
CA PRO A 361 14.55 2.97 11.12
C PRO A 361 15.64 3.27 10.07
N GLU A 362 16.76 2.55 10.08
CA GLU A 362 17.83 2.75 9.09
C GLU A 362 17.41 2.30 7.68
N TRP A 363 18.13 2.77 6.65
CA TRP A 363 17.73 2.58 5.24
C TRP A 363 17.48 1.13 4.84
N HIS A 364 18.33 0.21 5.30
CA HIS A 364 18.21 -1.23 5.05
C HIS A 364 17.15 -1.93 5.92
N GLU A 365 16.54 -1.22 6.86
CA GLU A 365 15.43 -1.67 7.71
C GLU A 365 14.08 -1.08 7.24
N LYS A 366 14.07 -0.26 6.17
CA LYS A 366 12.86 0.26 5.53
C LYS A 366 12.33 -0.78 4.55
N ILE A 367 11.09 -1.19 4.81
CA ILE A 367 10.47 -2.41 4.28
C ILE A 367 9.57 -2.16 3.08
N ASP A 368 9.21 -0.90 2.83
CA ASP A 368 8.34 -0.53 1.72
C ASP A 368 9.12 0.32 0.70
N GLU A 369 9.27 -0.24 -0.49
CA GLU A 369 10.03 0.35 -1.60
C GLU A 369 9.12 1.11 -2.58
N ARG A 370 7.90 1.45 -2.17
CA ARG A 370 6.98 2.31 -2.91
C ARG A 370 7.16 3.78 -2.49
N LEU A 371 6.89 4.69 -3.41
CA LEU A 371 6.79 6.12 -3.14
C LEU A 371 5.49 6.42 -2.39
N VAL A 372 5.58 6.86 -1.14
CA VAL A 372 4.39 7.10 -0.30
C VAL A 372 3.95 8.56 -0.29
N TRP A 373 2.62 8.75 -0.33
CA TRP A 373 1.97 9.98 0.09
C TRP A 373 0.74 9.72 0.96
N ARG A 374 0.63 10.50 2.03
CA ARG A 374 -0.59 10.70 2.82
C ARG A 374 -0.74 12.18 3.13
N GLY A 375 -1.91 12.74 2.83
CA GLY A 375 -2.26 14.11 3.15
C GLY A 375 -3.76 14.40 3.01
N SER A 376 -4.17 15.60 3.40
CA SER A 376 -5.54 16.08 3.25
C SER A 376 -5.75 16.80 1.91
N THR A 377 -7.01 17.10 1.62
CA THR A 377 -7.48 17.86 0.45
C THR A 377 -7.22 19.39 0.55
N THR A 378 -6.20 19.81 1.31
CA THR A 378 -5.73 21.21 1.25
C THR A 378 -5.10 21.50 -0.12
N GLY A 379 -5.26 22.73 -0.60
CA GLY A 379 -5.10 23.12 -2.01
C GLY A 379 -6.43 23.08 -2.78
N THR A 380 -7.26 22.05 -2.58
CA THR A 380 -8.48 21.86 -3.38
C THR A 380 -9.71 22.61 -2.89
N GLY A 381 -9.78 23.00 -1.61
CA GLY A 381 -10.95 23.70 -1.05
C GLY A 381 -11.26 25.03 -1.75
N LEU A 382 -10.23 25.80 -2.12
CA LEU A 382 -10.39 27.09 -2.82
C LEU A 382 -11.02 26.92 -4.22
N VAL A 383 -10.64 25.85 -4.92
CA VAL A 383 -11.18 25.51 -6.25
C VAL A 383 -12.67 25.15 -6.13
N LEU A 384 -13.00 24.29 -5.17
CA LEU A 384 -14.37 23.83 -4.90
C LEU A 384 -15.32 24.97 -4.47
N SER A 385 -14.82 25.99 -3.77
CA SER A 385 -15.61 27.20 -3.46
C SER A 385 -15.83 28.15 -4.63
N ALA A 386 -15.08 28.00 -5.73
CA ALA A 386 -15.13 28.90 -6.89
C ALA A 386 -15.84 28.30 -8.11
N SER A 387 -15.73 26.97 -8.32
CA SER A 387 -16.53 26.24 -9.31
C SER A 387 -16.63 24.76 -8.93
N PRO A 388 -17.84 24.16 -8.87
CA PRO A 388 -18.01 22.73 -8.59
C PRO A 388 -17.51 21.78 -9.71
N SER A 389 -17.08 22.32 -10.85
CA SER A 389 -16.88 21.60 -12.11
C SER A 389 -15.47 20.99 -12.30
N ILE A 390 -15.16 20.61 -13.54
CA ILE A 390 -13.95 19.88 -14.00
C ILE A 390 -12.64 20.41 -13.40
N LYS A 391 -12.55 21.73 -13.15
CA LYS A 391 -11.38 22.39 -12.54
C LYS A 391 -10.84 21.70 -11.28
N PHE A 392 -11.69 21.08 -10.46
CA PHE A 392 -11.23 20.31 -9.29
C PHE A 392 -10.23 19.19 -9.68
N ARG A 393 -10.45 18.48 -10.80
CA ARG A 393 -9.55 17.41 -11.28
C ARG A 393 -8.19 17.95 -11.74
N LYS A 394 -8.12 19.22 -12.12
CA LYS A 394 -6.86 19.88 -12.53
C LYS A 394 -5.90 20.14 -11.36
N ALA A 395 -6.38 20.10 -10.10
CA ALA A 395 -5.57 20.44 -8.94
C ALA A 395 -4.45 19.42 -8.66
N HIS A 396 -3.22 19.90 -8.48
CA HIS A 396 -1.98 19.13 -8.25
C HIS A 396 -2.10 17.91 -7.32
N ARG A 397 -2.73 18.02 -6.14
CA ARG A 397 -2.92 16.85 -5.24
C ARG A 397 -3.94 15.84 -5.74
N VAL A 398 -4.97 16.27 -6.46
CA VAL A 398 -5.94 15.37 -7.10
C VAL A 398 -5.28 14.64 -8.24
N ARG A 399 -4.50 15.37 -9.05
CA ARG A 399 -3.65 14.81 -10.11
C ARG A 399 -2.67 13.78 -9.56
N LEU A 400 -1.96 14.06 -8.45
CA LEU A 400 -1.05 13.10 -7.81
C LEU A 400 -1.78 11.81 -7.38
N VAL A 401 -2.95 11.93 -6.74
CA VAL A 401 -3.74 10.76 -6.32
C VAL A 401 -4.33 10.00 -7.53
N GLN A 402 -4.73 10.69 -8.60
CA GLN A 402 -5.20 10.05 -9.84
C GLN A 402 -4.05 9.34 -10.55
N PHE A 403 -2.92 10.02 -10.80
CA PHE A 403 -1.71 9.50 -11.43
C PHE A 403 -1.20 8.18 -10.82
N ALA A 404 -1.32 8.04 -9.50
CA ALA A 404 -0.86 6.86 -8.77
C ALA A 404 -1.91 5.75 -8.58
N ASN A 405 -3.18 5.97 -8.96
CA ASN A 405 -4.26 4.98 -8.82
C ASN A 405 -4.99 4.71 -10.16
N ASP A 406 -4.66 5.45 -11.22
CA ASP A 406 -5.06 5.18 -12.59
C ASP A 406 -4.21 4.03 -13.16
N VAL A 407 -4.82 2.85 -13.24
CA VAL A 407 -4.22 1.65 -13.84
C VAL A 407 -4.59 1.46 -15.31
N GLU A 408 -5.29 2.43 -15.93
CA GLU A 408 -5.86 2.30 -17.27
C GLU A 408 -4.84 2.66 -18.37
N GLY A 409 -4.61 1.73 -19.31
CA GLY A 409 -3.70 1.92 -20.44
C GLY A 409 -2.21 1.85 -20.08
N PHE A 410 -1.41 2.63 -20.79
CA PHE A 410 0.06 2.55 -20.78
C PHE A 410 0.71 3.82 -20.23
N VAL A 411 1.98 3.70 -19.84
CA VAL A 411 2.89 4.80 -19.54
C VAL A 411 4.24 4.51 -20.18
N SER A 412 4.76 5.47 -20.93
CA SER A 412 6.12 5.47 -21.46
C SER A 412 7.08 5.78 -20.33
N ILE A 413 8.11 4.94 -20.14
CA ILE A 413 9.18 5.13 -19.15
C ILE A 413 10.55 4.94 -19.80
N LEU A 414 11.58 5.56 -19.23
CA LEU A 414 12.97 5.25 -19.58
C LEU A 414 13.34 3.82 -19.14
N PRO A 415 14.19 3.10 -19.91
CA PRO A 415 14.65 1.77 -19.54
C PRO A 415 15.67 1.84 -18.39
N PRO A 416 15.81 0.75 -17.60
CA PRO A 416 16.67 0.74 -16.44
C PRO A 416 18.14 0.59 -16.84
N VAL A 417 18.99 1.55 -16.45
CA VAL A 417 20.45 1.47 -16.54
C VAL A 417 21.04 0.88 -15.27
N ASN A 418 22.09 0.07 -15.38
CA ASN A 418 22.79 -0.55 -14.24
C ASN A 418 24.06 0.23 -13.87
N THR A 419 24.73 0.82 -14.86
CA THR A 419 25.99 1.57 -14.67
C THR A 419 25.96 2.95 -15.32
N ARG A 420 26.94 3.79 -14.96
CA ARG A 420 27.19 5.09 -15.62
C ARG A 420 27.64 4.97 -17.08
N ALA A 421 28.12 3.80 -17.50
CA ALA A 421 28.55 3.49 -18.86
C ALA A 421 27.46 2.81 -19.70
N ASP A 422 26.25 2.65 -19.17
CA ASP A 422 25.12 2.12 -19.92
C ASP A 422 24.43 3.28 -20.70
N ARG A 423 24.12 3.08 -21.98
CA ARG A 423 23.29 4.03 -22.73
C ARG A 423 21.87 4.04 -22.19
N VAL A 424 21.30 5.22 -22.02
CA VAL A 424 19.92 5.40 -21.54
C VAL A 424 18.86 5.01 -22.56
N GLY A 425 19.17 5.05 -23.86
CA GLY A 425 18.29 4.53 -24.92
C GLY A 425 16.95 5.27 -25.06
N TYR A 426 16.00 4.58 -25.71
CA TYR A 426 14.68 5.14 -26.01
C TYR A 426 13.64 4.68 -24.97
N PRO A 427 12.61 5.51 -24.68
CA PRO A 427 11.51 5.12 -23.79
C PRO A 427 10.74 3.89 -24.27
N MET A 428 10.17 3.14 -23.33
CA MET A 428 9.36 1.95 -23.55
C MET A 428 7.98 2.08 -22.89
N ASP A 429 6.92 1.70 -23.60
CA ASP A 429 5.55 1.69 -23.06
C ASP A 429 5.29 0.46 -22.19
N VAL A 430 4.80 0.67 -20.96
CA VAL A 430 4.42 -0.39 -20.03
C VAL A 430 3.01 -0.18 -19.49
N ARG A 431 2.27 -1.28 -19.24
CA ARG A 431 0.90 -1.22 -18.70
C ARG A 431 0.91 -0.66 -17.28
N LYS A 432 0.13 0.41 -17.01
CA LYS A 432 0.06 1.04 -15.67
C LYS A 432 -0.33 0.04 -14.58
N ALA A 433 -1.29 -0.86 -14.88
CA ALA A 433 -1.72 -1.94 -13.99
C ALA A 433 -0.59 -2.88 -13.52
N ARG A 434 0.50 -3.02 -14.29
CA ARG A 434 1.66 -3.85 -13.93
C ARG A 434 2.77 -3.05 -13.25
N LEU A 435 2.83 -1.74 -13.47
CA LEU A 435 3.85 -0.85 -12.92
C LEU A 435 3.39 -0.16 -11.62
N THR A 436 2.42 0.75 -11.72
CA THR A 436 2.13 1.80 -10.74
C THR A 436 1.75 1.26 -9.35
N PRO A 437 0.89 0.23 -9.20
CA PRO A 437 0.58 -0.39 -7.90
C PRO A 437 1.82 -0.95 -7.17
N GLY A 438 2.84 -1.37 -7.93
CA GLY A 438 4.10 -1.90 -7.42
C GLY A 438 5.11 -0.87 -6.92
N ILE A 439 4.91 0.41 -7.26
CA ILE A 439 5.91 1.47 -7.05
C ILE A 439 5.36 2.70 -6.31
N MET A 440 4.04 2.85 -6.16
CA MET A 440 3.43 3.99 -5.46
C MET A 440 2.42 3.55 -4.40
N ASP A 441 2.37 4.29 -3.30
CA ASP A 441 1.30 4.21 -2.30
C ASP A 441 0.81 5.63 -1.95
N ILE A 442 -0.11 6.15 -2.75
CA ILE A 442 -0.50 7.55 -2.75
C ILE A 442 -2.02 7.66 -2.62
N ALA A 443 -2.50 8.21 -1.50
CA ALA A 443 -3.92 8.35 -1.21
C ALA A 443 -4.21 9.52 -0.25
N PHE A 444 -5.44 10.05 -0.30
CA PHE A 444 -5.90 11.01 0.70
C PHE A 444 -6.11 10.33 2.06
N ALA A 445 -5.80 11.06 3.14
CA ALA A 445 -5.65 10.50 4.49
C ALA A 445 -6.83 10.84 5.43
N GLY A 446 -7.68 9.84 5.66
CA GLY A 446 -8.97 9.94 6.34
C GLY A 446 -10.08 9.36 5.48
N THR A 447 -11.33 9.69 5.79
CA THR A 447 -12.50 9.36 4.98
C THR A 447 -13.13 10.62 4.39
N VAL A 448 -13.83 10.48 3.27
CA VAL A 448 -14.95 11.40 2.96
C VAL A 448 -16.01 11.16 4.03
N ASP A 449 -16.56 12.21 4.63
CA ASP A 449 -17.51 12.10 5.75
C ASP A 449 -18.79 11.38 5.30
N SER A 450 -19.18 10.31 5.99
CA SER A 450 -20.36 9.51 5.67
C SER A 450 -21.70 10.22 5.94
N SER A 451 -21.68 11.38 6.61
CA SER A 451 -22.83 12.29 6.73
C SER A 451 -22.96 13.27 5.56
N CYS A 452 -21.95 13.35 4.68
CA CYS A 452 -21.91 14.33 3.59
C CYS A 452 -22.91 14.02 2.47
N LYS A 453 -23.84 14.95 2.23
CA LYS A 453 -24.89 14.83 1.19
C LYS A 453 -24.67 15.72 -0.04
N SER A 454 -23.51 16.37 -0.18
CA SER A 454 -23.25 17.32 -1.26
C SER A 454 -22.62 16.66 -2.50
N GLU A 455 -22.86 17.27 -3.66
CA GLU A 455 -22.27 16.91 -4.96
C GLU A 455 -20.74 16.77 -4.90
N MET A 456 -20.08 17.67 -4.16
CA MET A 456 -18.66 17.60 -3.81
C MET A 456 -18.25 16.20 -3.32
N CYS A 457 -19.00 15.59 -2.40
CA CYS A 457 -18.65 14.27 -1.87
C CYS A 457 -18.88 13.11 -2.86
N MET A 458 -19.74 13.29 -3.87
CA MET A 458 -19.85 12.36 -4.99
C MET A 458 -18.62 12.47 -5.91
N LEU A 459 -18.17 13.70 -6.23
CA LEU A 459 -16.95 13.95 -7.01
C LEU A 459 -15.69 13.43 -6.29
N MET A 460 -15.58 13.63 -4.97
CA MET A 460 -14.51 13.05 -4.14
C MET A 460 -14.56 11.52 -4.07
N GLY A 461 -15.75 10.92 -4.23
CA GLY A 461 -15.99 9.48 -4.06
C GLY A 461 -15.34 8.58 -5.12
N GLY A 462 -14.77 9.15 -6.18
CA GLY A 462 -13.97 8.44 -7.19
C GLY A 462 -12.45 8.45 -6.93
N LEU A 463 -11.97 9.02 -5.82
CA LEU A 463 -10.55 9.14 -5.50
C LEU A 463 -10.11 8.13 -4.42
N ALA A 464 -8.81 7.81 -4.39
CA ALA A 464 -8.25 6.93 -3.38
C ALA A 464 -8.19 7.62 -2.00
N PHE A 465 -8.84 7.00 -1.01
CA PHE A 465 -8.85 7.39 0.40
C PHE A 465 -8.47 6.19 1.27
N THR A 466 -7.67 6.42 2.29
CA THR A 466 -7.27 5.40 3.27
C THR A 466 -6.99 6.03 4.63
N ARG A 467 -6.78 5.21 5.66
CA ARG A 467 -6.52 5.68 7.03
C ARG A 467 -5.25 6.54 7.12
N ARG A 468 -5.19 7.39 8.14
CA ARG A 468 -3.97 8.14 8.47
C ARG A 468 -2.88 7.18 8.93
N GLN A 469 -1.67 7.40 8.45
CA GLN A 469 -0.47 6.73 8.96
C GLN A 469 0.01 7.41 10.25
N THR A 470 0.48 6.62 11.19
CA THR A 470 1.33 7.04 12.30
C THR A 470 2.74 7.39 11.81
N THR A 471 3.54 8.06 12.65
CA THR A 471 4.95 8.36 12.35
C THR A 471 5.75 7.10 12.01
N ARG A 472 5.52 6.00 12.75
CA ARG A 472 6.21 4.71 12.54
C ARG A 472 5.90 4.10 11.18
N GLU A 473 4.63 4.10 10.79
CA GLU A 473 4.21 3.56 9.49
C GLU A 473 4.74 4.38 8.33
N ALA A 474 4.77 5.72 8.46
CA ALA A 474 5.40 6.59 7.46
C ALA A 474 6.92 6.39 7.38
N GLY A 475 7.58 6.08 8.51
CA GLY A 475 9.02 5.81 8.57
C GLY A 475 9.45 4.49 7.92
N ASN A 476 8.54 3.55 7.66
CA ASN A 476 8.85 2.27 7.01
C ASN A 476 9.18 2.37 5.51
N TYR A 477 8.91 3.52 4.87
CA TYR A 477 9.09 3.72 3.44
C TYR A 477 10.47 4.29 3.10
N LYS A 478 11.12 3.75 2.06
CA LYS A 478 12.37 4.32 1.50
C LYS A 478 12.14 5.66 0.80
N TYR A 479 11.00 5.81 0.13
CA TYR A 479 10.73 6.90 -0.82
C TYR A 479 9.48 7.70 -0.41
N VAL A 480 9.61 9.02 -0.24
CA VAL A 480 8.51 9.91 0.22
C VAL A 480 8.35 11.13 -0.68
N VAL A 481 7.11 11.55 -0.99
CA VAL A 481 6.87 12.76 -1.80
C VAL A 481 6.38 13.97 -0.98
N ASP A 482 7.08 15.09 -1.16
CA ASP A 482 6.64 16.42 -0.80
C ASP A 482 5.90 17.15 -1.93
N ILE A 483 4.74 17.70 -1.59
CA ILE A 483 3.83 18.39 -2.50
C ILE A 483 3.05 19.47 -1.76
N ASP A 484 2.93 20.63 -2.40
CA ASP A 484 2.24 21.83 -1.93
C ASP A 484 0.82 21.60 -1.42
N GLY A 485 0.30 22.52 -0.61
CA GLY A 485 -1.06 22.53 -0.08
C GLY A 485 -1.89 23.68 -0.65
N ASN A 486 -2.38 24.57 0.24
CA ASN A 486 -2.97 25.85 -0.18
C ASN A 486 -1.87 26.77 -0.76
N GLY A 487 -0.77 26.92 -0.02
CA GLY A 487 0.52 27.41 -0.51
C GLY A 487 1.56 26.29 -0.49
N TRP A 488 2.77 26.60 -0.04
CA TRP A 488 3.86 25.67 0.29
C TRP A 488 3.48 24.46 1.19
N SER A 489 4.43 23.55 1.41
CA SER A 489 4.26 22.35 2.25
C SER A 489 5.09 22.36 3.54
N GLY A 490 4.42 22.54 4.68
CA GLY A 490 5.01 22.42 6.02
C GLY A 490 5.63 21.05 6.36
N ARG A 491 5.45 20.03 5.52
CA ARG A 491 5.99 18.69 5.80
C ARG A 491 7.48 18.56 5.47
N PHE A 492 8.05 19.43 4.63
CA PHE A 492 9.37 19.19 4.03
C PHE A 492 10.48 19.00 5.07
N LYS A 493 10.63 19.89 6.07
CA LYS A 493 11.61 19.71 7.18
C LYS A 493 11.51 18.34 7.82
N ARG A 494 10.28 17.88 8.13
CA ARG A 494 10.02 16.60 8.81
C ARG A 494 10.36 15.40 7.93
N LEU A 495 10.11 15.48 6.62
CA LEU A 495 10.51 14.45 5.66
C LEU A 495 12.04 14.43 5.51
N LEU A 496 12.66 15.61 5.46
CA LEU A 496 14.09 15.79 5.26
C LEU A 496 14.95 15.37 6.47
N VAL A 497 14.41 15.36 7.70
CA VAL A 497 15.09 14.76 8.87
C VAL A 497 14.85 13.25 9.02
N SER A 498 14.08 12.62 8.12
CA SER A 498 13.91 11.17 8.09
C SER A 498 15.06 10.48 7.39
N ASN A 499 15.20 9.17 7.57
CA ASN A 499 16.14 8.33 6.81
C ASN A 499 15.61 7.98 5.39
N SER A 500 14.70 8.77 4.81
CA SER A 500 13.97 8.44 3.57
C SER A 500 14.25 9.46 2.46
N LEU A 501 14.32 9.02 1.21
CA LEU A 501 14.58 9.88 0.07
C LEU A 501 13.35 10.74 -0.25
N VAL A 502 13.52 12.06 -0.22
CA VAL A 502 12.43 13.02 -0.46
C VAL A 502 12.41 13.47 -1.91
N PHE A 503 11.31 13.18 -2.60
CA PHE A 503 10.95 13.75 -3.90
C PHE A 503 10.14 15.04 -3.64
N LYS A 504 10.48 16.20 -4.21
CA LYS A 504 9.75 17.47 -3.98
C LYS A 504 9.27 18.06 -5.30
N THR A 505 7.96 18.11 -5.46
CA THR A 505 7.25 18.89 -6.49
C THR A 505 6.63 20.12 -5.83
N THR A 506 7.00 21.33 -6.27
CA THR A 506 6.47 22.58 -5.72
C THR A 506 6.42 23.70 -6.75
N LEU A 507 5.51 24.64 -6.56
CA LEU A 507 5.44 25.94 -7.23
C LEU A 507 6.20 27.04 -6.46
N TYR A 508 6.52 26.80 -5.19
CA TYR A 508 6.97 27.84 -4.27
C TYR A 508 8.47 27.72 -3.96
N PRO A 509 9.32 28.63 -4.44
CA PRO A 509 10.62 28.84 -3.84
C PRO A 509 10.43 29.39 -2.43
N GLU A 510 10.73 28.56 -1.44
CA GLU A 510 10.68 28.86 -0.01
C GLU A 510 11.99 29.53 0.47
N TRP A 511 12.00 30.12 1.67
CA TRP A 511 13.14 30.91 2.19
C TRP A 511 14.50 30.18 2.21
N TYR A 512 14.49 28.84 2.35
CA TYR A 512 15.70 28.01 2.36
C TYR A 512 16.17 27.56 0.95
N SER A 513 15.44 27.91 -0.13
CA SER A 513 15.67 27.35 -1.48
C SER A 513 16.95 27.81 -2.19
N GLY A 514 17.71 28.74 -1.60
CA GLY A 514 19.10 29.04 -2.00
C GLY A 514 20.16 28.29 -1.18
N ARG A 515 19.78 27.77 0.00
CA ARG A 515 20.66 27.13 0.99
C ARG A 515 20.68 25.60 0.85
N ILE A 516 19.60 25.00 0.34
CA ILE A 516 19.50 23.58 -0.01
C ILE A 516 19.83 23.36 -1.50
N VAL A 517 20.34 22.18 -1.87
CA VAL A 517 20.71 21.83 -3.25
C VAL A 517 19.90 20.59 -3.70
N PRO A 518 19.17 20.65 -4.84
CA PRO A 518 18.54 19.46 -5.43
C PRO A 518 19.60 18.45 -5.86
N TRP A 519 19.23 17.19 -6.02
CA TRP A 519 20.10 16.06 -6.36
C TRP A 519 21.19 15.69 -5.33
N ILE A 520 21.44 16.53 -4.31
CA ILE A 520 22.24 16.17 -3.12
C ILE A 520 21.36 15.96 -1.89
N HIS A 521 20.43 16.89 -1.60
CA HIS A 521 19.64 16.85 -0.36
C HIS A 521 18.22 16.33 -0.55
N TYR A 522 17.71 16.36 -1.79
CA TYR A 522 16.37 15.89 -2.17
C TYR A 522 16.30 15.78 -3.71
N VAL A 523 15.33 15.03 -4.21
CA VAL A 523 15.06 14.88 -5.64
C VAL A 523 14.01 15.92 -6.08
N PRO A 524 14.29 16.82 -7.04
CA PRO A 524 13.26 17.69 -7.62
C PRO A 524 12.36 16.88 -8.56
N VAL A 525 11.08 17.26 -8.66
CA VAL A 525 10.08 16.62 -9.53
C VAL A 525 9.23 17.69 -10.20
N GLN A 526 8.94 17.54 -11.50
CA GLN A 526 8.12 18.48 -12.25
C GLN A 526 6.68 18.56 -11.71
N LEU A 527 6.11 19.77 -11.73
CA LEU A 527 4.75 20.04 -11.24
C LEU A 527 3.65 19.32 -12.06
N ASP A 528 3.99 18.83 -13.25
CA ASP A 528 3.11 17.98 -14.06
C ASP A 528 3.29 16.47 -13.85
N LEU A 529 4.25 16.06 -13.02
CA LEU A 529 4.59 14.68 -12.66
C LEU A 529 5.14 13.81 -13.81
N SER A 530 5.49 14.41 -14.96
CA SER A 530 6.03 13.68 -16.12
C SER A 530 7.31 12.88 -15.81
N ASP A 531 8.21 13.45 -15.01
CA ASP A 531 9.49 12.84 -14.61
C ASP A 531 9.37 11.88 -13.40
N LEU A 532 8.21 11.78 -12.76
CA LEU A 532 8.07 11.06 -11.48
C LEU A 532 8.20 9.54 -11.62
N HIS A 533 7.81 8.96 -12.76
CA HIS A 533 8.02 7.54 -13.03
C HIS A 533 9.51 7.25 -13.22
N ASP A 534 10.16 7.89 -14.19
CA ASP A 534 11.56 7.66 -14.54
C ASP A 534 12.50 7.91 -13.35
N THR A 535 12.32 9.04 -12.66
CA THR A 535 13.16 9.40 -11.51
C THR A 535 13.01 8.42 -10.36
N LEU A 536 11.80 7.88 -10.11
CA LEU A 536 11.59 6.86 -9.09
C LEU A 536 12.20 5.51 -9.51
N LEU A 537 12.07 5.14 -10.78
CA LEU A 537 12.60 3.88 -11.30
C LEU A 537 14.13 3.85 -11.38
N PHE A 538 14.79 4.98 -11.64
CA PHE A 538 16.25 5.12 -11.53
C PHE A 538 16.77 4.76 -10.12
N PHE A 539 16.12 5.23 -9.06
CA PHE A 539 16.53 4.92 -7.69
C PHE A 539 16.09 3.51 -7.24
N ARG A 540 14.84 3.12 -7.55
CA ARG A 540 14.22 1.88 -7.06
C ARG A 540 14.55 0.63 -7.90
N GLY A 541 14.87 0.82 -9.17
CA GLY A 541 14.94 -0.24 -10.19
C GLY A 541 13.59 -0.90 -10.49
N ILE A 542 13.56 -1.59 -11.63
CA ILE A 542 12.37 -2.25 -12.18
C ILE A 542 12.27 -3.71 -11.72
N GLY A 543 11.03 -4.19 -11.60
CA GLY A 543 10.72 -5.60 -11.35
C GLY A 543 11.14 -6.09 -9.96
N LEU A 544 11.23 -7.42 -9.85
CA LEU A 544 11.47 -8.15 -8.61
C LEU A 544 12.95 -8.11 -8.19
N ASN A 545 13.87 -8.19 -9.17
CA ASN A 545 15.31 -8.27 -8.94
C ASN A 545 15.99 -6.89 -8.88
N ALA A 546 15.22 -5.80 -8.79
CA ALA A 546 15.73 -4.42 -8.72
C ALA A 546 16.67 -4.04 -9.89
N VAL A 547 16.32 -4.44 -11.12
CA VAL A 547 17.13 -4.18 -12.32
C VAL A 547 17.27 -2.66 -12.52
N GLY A 548 18.52 -2.19 -12.64
CA GLY A 548 18.86 -0.77 -12.69
C GLY A 548 18.45 0.05 -11.46
N ALA A 549 18.56 -0.50 -10.25
CA ALA A 549 18.33 0.25 -9.01
C ALA A 549 19.60 0.96 -8.50
N HIS A 550 19.52 2.27 -8.31
CA HIS A 550 20.52 3.05 -7.60
C HIS A 550 20.13 3.31 -6.13
N ASP A 551 19.77 2.23 -5.41
CA ASP A 551 19.26 2.28 -4.01
C ASP A 551 20.30 2.82 -3.01
N GLU A 552 21.59 2.62 -3.26
CA GLU A 552 22.67 3.24 -2.47
C GLU A 552 22.75 4.75 -2.70
N LEU A 553 22.67 5.21 -3.95
CA LEU A 553 22.66 6.64 -4.28
C LEU A 553 21.42 7.33 -3.70
N ALA A 554 20.29 6.62 -3.62
CA ALA A 554 19.10 7.06 -2.91
C ALA A 554 19.34 7.20 -1.39
N ARG A 555 20.05 6.25 -0.78
CA ARG A 555 20.47 6.28 0.63
C ARG A 555 21.41 7.46 0.91
N GLU A 556 22.36 7.74 0.01
CA GLU A 556 23.28 8.87 0.12
C GLU A 556 22.54 10.21 0.10
N ILE A 557 21.65 10.43 -0.88
CA ILE A 557 20.87 11.68 -1.00
C ILE A 557 19.95 11.87 0.22
N ALA A 558 19.31 10.79 0.70
CA ALA A 558 18.51 10.83 1.93
C ALA A 558 19.34 11.22 3.17
N ARG A 559 20.53 10.61 3.33
CA ARG A 559 21.45 10.90 4.44
C ARG A 559 22.04 12.31 4.37
N ALA A 560 22.41 12.78 3.18
CA ALA A 560 22.90 14.13 2.96
C ALA A 560 21.81 15.18 3.23
N GLY A 561 20.57 14.94 2.80
CA GLY A 561 19.40 15.76 3.15
C GLY A 561 19.20 15.86 4.67
N ARG A 562 19.25 14.73 5.38
CA ARG A 562 19.15 14.68 6.85
C ARG A 562 20.31 15.39 7.54
N ALA A 563 21.54 15.19 7.09
CA ALA A 563 22.73 15.86 7.62
C ALA A 563 22.64 17.39 7.44
N TRP A 564 22.34 17.87 6.22
CA TRP A 564 22.13 19.29 5.94
C TRP A 564 20.99 19.87 6.78
N SER A 565 19.87 19.14 6.92
CA SER A 565 18.73 19.59 7.74
C SER A 565 19.09 19.77 9.22
N LYS A 566 19.99 18.94 9.76
CA LYS A 566 20.47 19.05 11.16
C LYS A 566 21.64 20.01 11.35
N LYS A 567 22.41 20.34 10.30
CA LYS A 567 23.55 21.30 10.37
C LYS A 567 23.17 22.74 9.97
N ALA A 568 22.21 22.91 9.05
CA ALA A 568 21.89 24.18 8.40
C ALA A 568 20.38 24.56 8.41
N TRP A 569 19.52 23.76 9.05
CA TRP A 569 18.10 24.09 9.26
C TRP A 569 17.67 23.88 10.72
N ARG A 570 18.54 24.28 11.65
CA ARG A 570 18.27 24.33 13.10
C ARG A 570 17.44 25.57 13.46
N LYS A 571 17.08 25.73 14.74
CA LYS A 571 16.45 26.95 15.26
C LYS A 571 17.32 28.18 14.99
N GLU A 572 18.63 28.04 15.13
CA GLU A 572 19.66 29.07 15.01
C GLU A 572 19.80 29.58 13.57
N ASP A 573 19.67 28.69 12.57
CA ASP A 573 19.65 29.05 11.15
C ASP A 573 18.40 29.87 10.77
N VAL A 574 17.24 29.51 11.33
CA VAL A 574 15.98 30.26 11.14
C VAL A 574 16.07 31.63 11.82
N LEU A 575 16.65 31.68 13.03
CA LEU A 575 16.94 32.92 13.75
C LEU A 575 17.89 33.83 12.97
N SER A 576 18.99 33.30 12.45
CA SER A 576 19.97 34.05 11.65
C SER A 576 19.32 34.70 10.42
N TYR A 577 18.41 33.98 9.76
CA TYR A 577 17.66 34.51 8.62
C TYR A 577 16.70 35.63 9.03
N TRP A 578 15.94 35.47 10.12
CA TRP A 578 15.09 36.55 10.64
C TRP A 578 15.88 37.79 11.06
N PHE A 579 17.00 37.59 11.78
CA PHE A 579 17.91 38.67 12.18
C PHE A 579 18.34 39.46 10.94
N ARG A 580 18.92 38.78 9.94
CA ARG A 580 19.35 39.43 8.69
C ARG A 580 18.19 40.11 7.95
N TRP A 581 17.03 39.49 7.90
CA TRP A 581 15.81 40.04 7.27
C TRP A 581 15.31 41.34 7.94
N VAL A 582 15.34 41.45 9.28
CA VAL A 582 14.89 42.68 9.99
C VAL A 582 15.80 43.85 9.62
N PHE A 583 17.11 43.65 9.69
CA PHE A 583 18.10 44.68 9.40
C PHE A 583 18.10 45.13 7.93
N PHE A 584 17.73 44.26 6.98
CA PHE A 584 17.59 44.64 5.56
C PHE A 584 16.30 45.43 5.30
N SER A 585 15.20 45.04 5.96
CA SER A 585 13.88 45.67 5.81
C SER A 585 13.86 47.15 6.21
N LEU A 586 14.71 47.52 7.18
CA LEU A 586 14.81 48.88 7.71
C LEU A 586 15.37 49.92 6.72
N ILE A 587 16.34 49.53 5.88
CA ILE A 587 16.98 50.45 4.93
C ILE A 587 16.06 50.78 3.73
N ALA A 588 14.99 50.00 3.53
CA ALA A 588 13.94 50.33 2.56
C ALA A 588 12.89 51.33 3.09
N LEU A 589 12.75 51.48 4.42
CA LEU A 589 11.59 52.15 5.02
C LEU A 589 11.90 53.33 5.94
N LEU A 590 13.13 53.50 6.46
CA LEU A 590 13.50 54.70 7.22
C LEU A 590 14.32 55.69 6.38
N GLY A 591 13.69 56.82 6.05
CA GLY A 591 14.42 58.03 5.70
C GLY A 591 15.31 58.50 6.86
N CYS A 592 16.36 59.27 6.55
CA CYS A 592 17.55 59.48 7.41
C CYS A 592 17.35 60.38 8.66
N ALA A 593 16.20 60.33 9.34
CA ALA A 593 15.75 61.35 10.29
C ALA A 593 15.91 61.03 11.80
N GLN A 594 16.29 59.80 12.19
CA GLN A 594 16.35 59.38 13.62
C GLN A 594 17.73 58.91 14.12
N ILE A 595 18.81 59.15 13.36
CA ILE A 595 20.13 58.54 13.63
C ILE A 595 20.89 59.16 14.84
N CYS A 596 20.51 60.35 15.30
CA CYS A 596 21.32 61.13 16.25
C CYS A 596 21.27 60.71 17.74
N ILE A 597 20.30 59.90 18.18
CA ILE A 597 20.12 59.60 19.62
C ILE A 597 21.03 58.45 20.10
N ILE A 598 21.33 57.48 19.25
CA ILE A 598 22.13 56.28 19.62
C ILE A 598 23.63 56.61 19.80
N ALA A 599 24.11 57.74 19.26
CA ALA A 599 25.52 58.11 19.19
C ALA A 599 26.16 58.63 20.52
N ARG A 600 25.59 58.33 21.69
CA ARG A 600 26.05 58.88 22.99
C ARG A 600 26.28 57.86 24.13
N ARG A 601 26.22 56.54 23.88
CA ARG A 601 26.30 55.53 24.95
C ARG A 601 27.38 54.44 24.84
N ILE A 602 28.35 54.57 23.93
CA ILE A 602 29.53 53.69 23.90
C ILE A 602 30.80 54.53 24.02
N LYS A 603 31.38 54.54 25.23
CA LYS A 603 32.79 54.85 25.49
C LYS A 603 33.45 53.55 25.98
N PHE A 604 34.65 53.27 25.50
CA PHE A 604 35.73 52.74 26.33
C PHE A 604 37.07 53.11 25.70
N ASP A 605 38.10 53.31 26.53
CA ASP A 605 39.35 53.95 26.13
C ASP A 605 40.38 52.97 25.52
N LEU A 606 41.38 53.53 24.83
CA LEU A 606 42.48 52.81 24.17
C LEU A 606 43.84 53.26 24.72
N ALA A 607 44.71 52.30 25.07
CA ALA A 607 46.14 52.50 25.30
C ALA A 607 46.95 51.22 24.92
N PRO A 608 48.23 51.30 24.49
CA PRO A 608 48.71 50.38 23.45
C PRO A 608 50.09 49.72 23.66
N SER A 609 50.56 49.00 22.61
CA SER A 609 51.92 48.45 22.37
C SER A 609 52.27 47.12 23.08
N SER A 610 53.21 46.29 22.61
CA SER A 610 54.23 46.44 21.54
C SER A 610 54.45 45.13 20.73
N CYS A 611 55.40 45.07 19.78
CA CYS A 611 55.52 43.99 18.76
C CYS A 611 56.95 43.36 18.62
N PRO A 612 57.11 42.18 17.95
CA PRO A 612 58.30 41.30 18.03
C PRO A 612 59.23 41.28 16.79
N PRO A 613 60.44 40.69 16.93
CA PRO A 613 61.01 39.80 15.90
C PRO A 613 61.73 38.56 16.55
N ARG A 614 62.53 37.65 15.94
CA ARG A 614 63.13 37.56 14.58
C ARG A 614 63.61 36.14 14.14
N ARG A 615 62.77 35.35 13.43
CA ARG A 615 63.21 34.28 12.45
C ARG A 615 63.93 33.04 13.07
N GLN A 616 64.34 31.96 12.35
CA GLN A 616 64.51 31.73 10.90
C GLN A 616 64.25 30.27 10.43
N MET A 617 64.33 30.01 9.11
CA MET A 617 63.94 28.77 8.41
C MET A 617 65.14 27.99 7.80
N LYS A 618 64.87 26.74 7.36
CA LYS A 618 65.62 25.91 6.36
C LYS A 618 66.95 25.26 6.85
N THR A 619 67.44 24.13 6.30
CA THR A 619 67.17 23.45 5.00
C THR A 619 67.47 21.93 5.03
N THR A 620 66.83 21.14 4.12
CA THR A 620 67.39 20.04 3.26
C THR A 620 68.33 18.98 3.89
N ILE A 621 67.95 17.70 4.08
CA ILE A 621 67.77 16.56 3.13
C ILE A 621 69.07 15.78 2.77
N GLN A 622 68.96 14.44 2.68
CA GLN A 622 69.99 13.40 2.39
C GLN A 622 71.01 13.17 3.53
N TRP A 623 71.39 11.94 3.89
CA TRP A 623 71.24 10.60 3.27
C TRP A 623 70.14 9.77 3.98
N ILE A 624 69.34 8.87 3.38
CA ILE A 624 69.53 7.81 2.36
C ILE A 624 70.03 6.47 2.95
N LEU A 625 69.27 5.38 2.66
CA LEU A 625 69.55 3.93 2.81
C LEU A 625 69.67 3.30 4.22
N ALA A 626 68.52 3.11 4.89
CA ALA A 626 68.08 1.93 5.68
C ALA A 626 66.85 2.37 6.51
N PHE A 627 65.66 1.77 6.47
CA PHE A 627 65.28 0.36 6.32
C PHE A 627 64.05 0.24 5.39
N ALA A 628 64.16 -0.49 4.28
CA ALA A 628 63.03 -0.77 3.38
C ALA A 628 63.11 -2.19 2.83
N LEU A 629 62.94 -3.21 3.70
CA LEU A 629 63.00 -4.62 3.30
C LEU A 629 62.33 -5.59 4.31
N THR A 630 61.11 -5.29 4.79
CA THR A 630 60.39 -6.21 5.73
C THR A 630 58.87 -6.27 5.57
N ALA A 631 58.29 -5.69 4.50
CA ALA A 631 56.84 -5.65 4.27
C ALA A 631 56.39 -6.14 2.87
N ILE A 632 57.31 -6.63 2.03
CA ILE A 632 57.00 -7.17 0.68
C ILE A 632 57.60 -8.58 0.55
N PHE A 633 57.06 -9.53 1.32
CA PHE A 633 57.37 -10.96 1.19
C PHE A 633 56.22 -11.91 1.56
N VAL A 634 55.05 -11.40 1.95
CA VAL A 634 53.92 -12.19 2.48
C VAL A 634 52.74 -12.29 1.50
N LEU A 635 52.81 -11.63 0.34
CA LEU A 635 51.69 -11.54 -0.62
C LEU A 635 52.06 -11.86 -2.09
N PHE A 636 53.09 -12.68 -2.34
CA PHE A 636 53.44 -13.09 -3.71
C PHE A 636 53.97 -14.54 -3.85
N LEU A 637 53.49 -15.46 -3.01
CA LEU A 637 53.62 -16.91 -3.22
C LEU A 637 52.29 -17.63 -2.96
N SER A 638 51.31 -17.31 -3.80
CA SER A 638 50.22 -18.22 -4.10
C SER A 638 50.68 -19.28 -5.13
N ILE A 639 49.94 -20.39 -5.22
CA ILE A 639 50.14 -21.58 -6.10
C ILE A 639 50.91 -22.74 -5.43
N GLN A 640 50.45 -23.96 -5.72
CA GLN A 640 50.76 -25.27 -5.11
C GLN A 640 50.26 -25.46 -3.66
N ALA A 641 49.38 -26.42 -3.34
CA ALA A 641 48.47 -27.20 -4.18
C ALA A 641 47.35 -27.78 -3.29
N LEU A 642 46.09 -27.80 -3.76
CA LEU A 642 45.09 -28.76 -3.26
C LEU A 642 44.09 -29.13 -4.37
N LYS A 643 44.13 -30.41 -4.73
CA LYS A 643 43.16 -31.17 -5.54
C LYS A 643 41.93 -31.52 -4.67
N VAL A 644 40.75 -31.89 -5.17
CA VAL A 644 40.15 -31.98 -6.52
C VAL A 644 38.63 -32.03 -6.31
N TYR A 645 37.84 -31.53 -7.27
CA TYR A 645 36.51 -32.08 -7.59
C TYR A 645 36.19 -31.69 -9.04
N ASP A 646 35.75 -32.65 -9.84
CA ASP A 646 35.47 -32.45 -11.26
C ASP A 646 34.10 -31.81 -11.50
N ILE A 647 34.04 -30.85 -12.43
CA ILE A 647 32.83 -30.41 -13.12
C ILE A 647 33.20 -30.24 -14.61
N GLU A 648 32.55 -31.01 -15.48
CA GLU A 648 32.80 -30.97 -16.93
C GLU A 648 32.20 -29.72 -17.59
N GLN A 649 32.71 -29.37 -18.77
CA GLN A 649 32.16 -28.27 -19.57
C GLN A 649 30.83 -28.69 -20.23
N PRO A 650 29.77 -27.87 -20.17
CA PRO A 650 28.60 -28.07 -21.02
C PRO A 650 28.97 -27.76 -22.48
N PRO A 651 28.75 -28.68 -23.45
CA PRO A 651 29.02 -28.41 -24.86
C PRO A 651 28.01 -27.42 -25.43
N ALA A 652 28.44 -26.63 -26.41
CA ALA A 652 27.56 -25.69 -27.12
C ALA A 652 26.48 -26.44 -27.91
N VAL A 653 25.23 -26.36 -27.45
CA VAL A 653 24.08 -27.02 -28.09
C VAL A 653 23.77 -26.34 -29.42
N ARG A 654 23.98 -27.07 -30.52
CA ARG A 654 23.45 -26.69 -31.84
C ARG A 654 21.93 -26.86 -31.85
N SER A 655 21.24 -25.96 -32.55
CA SER A 655 19.82 -26.12 -32.84
C SER A 655 19.56 -27.32 -33.76
N SER A 656 19.03 -28.39 -33.19
CA SER A 656 18.30 -29.43 -33.91
C SER A 656 16.81 -29.25 -33.63
N PHE A 657 15.96 -29.30 -34.66
CA PHE A 657 14.51 -29.33 -34.48
C PHE A 657 14.15 -30.66 -33.77
N ILE A 658 13.57 -30.54 -32.57
CA ILE A 658 13.06 -31.69 -31.81
C ILE A 658 11.58 -31.86 -32.16
N ASP A 659 11.18 -33.12 -32.37
CA ASP A 659 9.80 -33.54 -32.58
C ASP A 659 8.98 -33.29 -31.28
N PRO A 660 7.92 -32.45 -31.29
CA PRO A 660 7.23 -32.03 -30.07
C PRO A 660 6.59 -33.17 -29.27
N ASP A 661 6.32 -34.32 -29.89
CA ASP A 661 5.65 -35.46 -29.25
C ASP A 661 6.60 -36.38 -28.42
N ALA A 662 7.90 -36.05 -28.34
CA ALA A 662 8.94 -36.98 -27.85
C ALA A 662 9.54 -36.68 -26.45
N VAL A 663 9.11 -35.65 -25.72
CA VAL A 663 9.71 -35.28 -24.42
C VAL A 663 8.91 -35.86 -23.24
N GLN A 664 9.36 -36.99 -22.70
CA GLN A 664 8.80 -37.55 -21.47
C GLN A 664 9.36 -36.84 -20.23
N PHE A 665 8.55 -35.97 -19.63
CA PHE A 665 8.86 -35.25 -18.38
C PHE A 665 8.76 -36.17 -17.14
N ALA A 666 9.38 -35.76 -16.03
CA ALA A 666 9.28 -36.48 -14.78
C ALA A 666 7.93 -36.19 -14.08
N GLU A 667 7.22 -37.24 -13.66
CA GLU A 667 5.87 -37.11 -13.07
C GLU A 667 5.86 -36.37 -11.72
N HIS A 668 4.69 -35.81 -11.39
CA HIS A 668 4.44 -35.15 -10.10
C HIS A 668 3.87 -36.13 -9.06
N THR A 669 4.15 -35.89 -7.78
CA THR A 669 3.76 -36.79 -6.69
C THR A 669 2.35 -36.49 -6.20
N TYR A 670 1.37 -37.24 -6.67
CA TYR A 670 -0.03 -37.17 -6.19
C TYR A 670 -0.17 -37.88 -4.83
N ARG A 671 -0.68 -37.17 -3.82
CA ARG A 671 -0.79 -37.65 -2.43
C ARG A 671 -2.24 -38.02 -2.08
N ALA A 672 -2.41 -38.93 -1.13
CA ALA A 672 -3.74 -39.39 -0.67
C ALA A 672 -4.57 -38.32 0.08
N ASP A 673 -4.02 -37.13 0.33
CA ASP A 673 -4.69 -36.00 1.01
C ASP A 673 -5.24 -34.94 0.04
N GLY A 674 -5.26 -35.22 -1.26
CA GLY A 674 -5.80 -34.33 -2.32
C GLY A 674 -4.81 -33.31 -2.87
N LEU A 675 -3.55 -33.34 -2.42
CA LEU A 675 -2.48 -32.47 -2.89
C LEU A 675 -1.56 -33.18 -3.89
N VAL A 676 -1.08 -32.45 -4.90
CA VAL A 676 0.03 -32.88 -5.77
C VAL A 676 1.28 -32.06 -5.43
N GLU A 677 2.42 -32.72 -5.26
CA GLU A 677 3.71 -32.07 -4.97
C GLU A 677 4.55 -31.96 -6.25
N HIS A 678 5.06 -30.75 -6.46
CA HIS A 678 5.80 -30.31 -7.65
C HIS A 678 7.12 -31.08 -7.84
N ASN A 679 7.42 -31.44 -9.09
CA ASN A 679 8.71 -32.01 -9.51
C ASN A 679 9.46 -30.99 -10.40
N PRO A 680 10.66 -30.52 -10.01
CA PRO A 680 11.44 -29.56 -10.81
C PRO A 680 11.73 -30.02 -12.25
N GLU A 681 11.84 -31.33 -12.47
CA GLU A 681 12.14 -31.93 -13.78
C GLU A 681 10.87 -32.27 -14.59
N GLY A 682 9.70 -31.89 -14.06
CA GLY A 682 8.39 -32.03 -14.71
C GLY A 682 7.98 -30.82 -15.54
N SER A 683 6.79 -30.92 -16.15
CA SER A 683 5.99 -29.78 -16.64
C SER A 683 5.53 -28.89 -15.48
N HIS A 684 4.91 -27.72 -15.76
CA HIS A 684 4.25 -26.96 -14.70
C HIS A 684 2.96 -27.65 -14.23
N PRO A 685 2.76 -27.99 -12.94
CA PRO A 685 1.67 -28.88 -12.49
C PRO A 685 0.25 -28.45 -12.87
N ILE A 686 0.02 -27.15 -13.02
CA ILE A 686 -1.28 -26.59 -13.39
C ILE A 686 -1.77 -27.08 -14.77
N PHE A 687 -0.88 -27.33 -15.73
CA PHE A 687 -1.30 -27.90 -17.02
C PHE A 687 -1.94 -29.29 -16.83
N ASP A 688 -1.31 -30.16 -16.05
CA ASP A 688 -1.80 -31.52 -15.81
C ASP A 688 -3.06 -31.54 -14.92
N LEU A 689 -3.24 -30.53 -14.08
CA LEU A 689 -4.48 -30.32 -13.31
C LEU A 689 -5.64 -29.86 -14.21
N ILE A 690 -5.39 -28.94 -15.15
CA ILE A 690 -6.38 -28.50 -16.14
C ILE A 690 -6.74 -29.66 -17.08
N ASP A 691 -5.77 -30.40 -17.61
CA ASP A 691 -6.02 -31.50 -18.54
C ASP A 691 -6.77 -32.67 -17.88
N ARG A 692 -6.38 -33.06 -16.65
CA ARG A 692 -7.12 -34.07 -15.86
C ARG A 692 -8.55 -33.62 -15.57
N ALA A 693 -8.76 -32.35 -15.24
CA ALA A 693 -10.10 -31.82 -15.02
C ALA A 693 -10.93 -31.84 -16.31
N LYS A 694 -10.37 -31.39 -17.44
CA LYS A 694 -11.02 -31.40 -18.77
C LYS A 694 -11.44 -32.81 -19.18
N ALA A 695 -10.58 -33.82 -18.98
CA ALA A 695 -10.93 -35.23 -19.18
C ALA A 695 -12.07 -35.68 -18.26
N ALA A 696 -11.92 -35.53 -16.93
CA ALA A 696 -12.92 -35.99 -15.96
C ALA A 696 -14.29 -35.28 -16.10
N TRP A 697 -14.31 -34.06 -16.61
CA TRP A 697 -15.55 -33.31 -16.93
C TRP A 697 -16.20 -33.77 -18.23
N LYS A 698 -15.40 -34.02 -19.28
CA LYS A 698 -15.89 -34.65 -20.51
C LYS A 698 -16.52 -36.02 -20.20
N ASP A 699 -15.80 -36.87 -19.45
CA ASP A 699 -16.26 -38.18 -19.02
C ASP A 699 -17.50 -38.12 -18.11
N LYS A 700 -17.79 -36.97 -17.47
CA LYS A 700 -19.01 -36.73 -16.68
C LYS A 700 -20.19 -36.37 -17.59
N LEU A 701 -19.97 -35.51 -18.59
CA LEU A 701 -20.99 -35.13 -19.57
C LEU A 701 -21.38 -36.31 -20.48
N GLU A 702 -20.42 -37.11 -20.95
CA GLU A 702 -20.67 -38.27 -21.83
C GLU A 702 -21.35 -39.46 -21.11
N ARG A 703 -21.44 -39.43 -19.77
CA ARG A 703 -22.13 -40.44 -18.95
C ARG A 703 -23.42 -39.94 -18.29
N ALA A 704 -23.87 -38.72 -18.59
CA ALA A 704 -25.12 -38.20 -18.07
C ALA A 704 -26.31 -38.89 -18.75
N SER A 705 -27.24 -39.42 -17.96
CA SER A 705 -28.43 -40.11 -18.45
C SER A 705 -29.31 -39.20 -19.30
N THR A 706 -29.82 -39.74 -20.41
CA THR A 706 -30.70 -39.04 -21.36
C THR A 706 -32.14 -39.54 -21.32
N THR A 707 -32.37 -40.73 -20.77
CA THR A 707 -33.70 -41.33 -20.57
C THR A 707 -33.96 -41.73 -19.12
N LEU A 708 -35.24 -41.85 -18.74
CA LEU A 708 -35.62 -42.30 -17.39
C LEU A 708 -35.06 -43.70 -17.06
N PRO A 709 -35.11 -44.72 -17.95
CA PRO A 709 -34.50 -46.03 -17.67
C PRO A 709 -32.98 -45.96 -17.46
N GLU A 710 -32.25 -45.16 -18.24
CA GLU A 710 -30.81 -44.91 -17.99
C GLU A 710 -30.59 -44.36 -16.58
N ALA A 711 -31.37 -43.35 -16.19
CA ALA A 711 -31.27 -42.73 -14.88
C ALA A 711 -31.69 -43.67 -13.72
N VAL A 712 -32.65 -44.60 -13.91
CA VAL A 712 -32.94 -45.68 -12.94
C VAL A 712 -31.73 -46.61 -12.79
N ILE A 713 -31.09 -46.99 -13.90
CA ILE A 713 -29.92 -47.89 -13.91
C ILE A 713 -28.71 -47.22 -13.27
N GLU A 714 -28.41 -45.97 -13.65
CA GLU A 714 -27.29 -45.18 -13.11
C GLU A 714 -27.48 -44.88 -11.62
N TYR A 715 -28.70 -44.55 -11.20
CA TYR A 715 -29.06 -44.42 -9.78
C TYR A 715 -28.73 -45.70 -9.00
N ARG A 716 -29.22 -46.86 -9.48
CA ARG A 716 -28.95 -48.16 -8.85
C ARG A 716 -27.45 -48.49 -8.84
N ARG A 717 -26.74 -48.14 -9.91
CA ARG A 717 -25.28 -48.33 -10.03
C ARG A 717 -24.53 -47.47 -9.01
N ARG A 718 -24.92 -46.21 -8.78
CA ARG A 718 -24.33 -45.32 -7.78
C ARG A 718 -24.70 -45.72 -6.35
N TYR A 719 -25.99 -45.66 -6.01
CA TYR A 719 -26.46 -45.62 -4.63
C TYR A 719 -26.93 -46.98 -4.05
N LYS A 720 -26.86 -48.06 -4.86
CA LYS A 720 -27.15 -49.47 -4.46
C LYS A 720 -28.56 -49.71 -3.89
N ARG A 721 -29.48 -48.81 -4.24
CA ARG A 721 -30.90 -48.75 -3.84
C ARG A 721 -31.73 -48.45 -5.10
N ASP A 722 -33.03 -48.67 -5.03
CA ASP A 722 -33.97 -48.16 -6.05
C ASP A 722 -34.21 -46.64 -5.88
N PRO A 723 -34.65 -45.92 -6.92
CA PRO A 723 -35.01 -44.50 -6.81
C PRO A 723 -36.18 -44.27 -5.83
N PRO A 724 -36.38 -43.05 -5.31
CA PRO A 724 -37.52 -42.73 -4.47
C PRO A 724 -38.80 -42.62 -5.31
N LYS A 725 -39.97 -42.90 -4.72
CA LYS A 725 -41.27 -42.74 -5.39
C LYS A 725 -41.46 -41.29 -5.85
N GLY A 726 -41.90 -41.08 -7.09
CA GLY A 726 -41.94 -39.76 -7.74
C GLY A 726 -40.63 -39.37 -8.45
N PHE A 727 -39.66 -40.28 -8.57
CA PHE A 727 -38.44 -40.08 -9.38
C PHE A 727 -38.76 -39.80 -10.85
N ASP A 728 -39.79 -40.45 -11.38
CA ASP A 728 -40.41 -40.22 -12.69
C ASP A 728 -40.97 -38.79 -12.84
N VAL A 729 -41.72 -38.30 -11.83
CA VAL A 729 -42.25 -36.93 -11.80
C VAL A 729 -41.11 -35.90 -11.73
N TRP A 730 -40.11 -36.16 -10.88
CA TRP A 730 -38.90 -35.35 -10.80
C TRP A 730 -38.10 -35.36 -12.12
N TRP A 731 -38.03 -36.50 -12.80
CA TRP A 731 -37.32 -36.64 -14.08
C TRP A 731 -38.01 -35.84 -15.19
N ASN A 732 -39.34 -35.94 -15.30
CA ASN A 732 -40.12 -35.13 -16.24
C ASN A 732 -39.90 -33.63 -15.98
N TRP A 733 -39.97 -33.20 -14.72
CA TRP A 733 -39.68 -31.83 -14.33
C TRP A 733 -38.25 -31.40 -14.70
N ALA A 734 -37.24 -32.24 -14.43
CA ALA A 734 -35.84 -31.96 -14.72
C ALA A 734 -35.54 -31.85 -16.23
N ARG A 735 -36.19 -32.70 -17.04
CA ARG A 735 -36.16 -32.64 -18.51
C ARG A 735 -36.82 -31.36 -19.03
N GLU A 736 -37.99 -31.01 -18.51
CA GLU A 736 -38.77 -29.83 -18.95
C GLU A 736 -38.10 -28.49 -18.62
N HIS A 737 -37.11 -28.48 -17.73
CA HIS A 737 -36.34 -27.30 -17.34
C HIS A 737 -34.85 -27.41 -17.74
N ASP A 738 -34.48 -28.29 -18.69
CA ASP A 738 -33.11 -28.47 -19.20
C ASP A 738 -32.04 -28.67 -18.11
N VAL A 739 -32.28 -29.53 -17.10
CA VAL A 739 -31.31 -29.80 -16.02
C VAL A 739 -30.20 -30.74 -16.52
N LEU A 740 -29.05 -30.15 -16.91
CA LEU A 740 -27.99 -30.82 -17.69
C LEU A 740 -27.22 -31.98 -17.01
N LEU A 741 -27.33 -32.16 -15.70
CA LEU A 741 -26.60 -33.20 -14.95
C LEU A 741 -27.54 -33.95 -13.99
N PRO A 742 -28.48 -34.77 -14.50
CA PRO A 742 -29.52 -35.42 -13.70
C PRO A 742 -28.99 -36.47 -12.70
N ASP A 743 -27.81 -37.04 -12.92
CA ASP A 743 -27.24 -38.09 -12.05
C ASP A 743 -26.30 -37.55 -10.95
N GLU A 744 -25.90 -36.28 -11.04
CA GLU A 744 -24.83 -35.70 -10.21
C GLU A 744 -25.37 -35.08 -8.91
N TYR A 745 -26.08 -35.91 -8.12
CA TYR A 745 -26.71 -35.53 -6.84
C TYR A 745 -26.04 -36.19 -5.63
N ASP A 746 -24.81 -36.68 -5.80
CA ASP A 746 -24.08 -37.48 -4.82
C ASP A 746 -24.02 -36.86 -3.41
N GLN A 747 -23.96 -35.52 -3.28
CA GLN A 747 -23.99 -34.83 -1.98
C GLN A 747 -25.28 -35.10 -1.17
N ILE A 748 -26.43 -35.28 -1.81
CA ILE A 748 -27.69 -35.67 -1.12
C ILE A 748 -27.49 -37.02 -0.42
N TYR A 749 -26.84 -37.96 -1.11
CA TYR A 749 -26.60 -39.30 -0.60
C TYR A 749 -25.53 -39.29 0.49
N HIS A 750 -24.42 -38.55 0.30
CA HIS A 750 -23.40 -38.39 1.35
C HIS A 750 -23.95 -37.80 2.65
N ASP A 751 -24.89 -36.86 2.56
CA ASP A 751 -25.59 -36.23 3.68
C ASP A 751 -26.64 -37.17 4.31
N LEU A 752 -27.39 -37.94 3.51
CA LEU A 752 -28.49 -38.78 4.01
C LEU A 752 -28.08 -40.21 4.42
N GLU A 753 -26.94 -40.72 3.95
CA GLU A 753 -26.48 -42.10 4.17
C GLU A 753 -26.47 -42.55 5.65
N PRO A 754 -26.03 -41.74 6.65
CA PRO A 754 -26.07 -42.17 8.04
C PRO A 754 -27.50 -42.45 8.54
N PHE A 755 -28.47 -41.63 8.13
CA PHE A 755 -29.86 -41.75 8.59
C PHE A 755 -30.56 -43.00 8.03
N TRP A 756 -30.12 -43.53 6.88
CA TRP A 756 -30.59 -44.83 6.38
C TRP A 756 -30.32 -45.96 7.37
N GLY A 757 -29.20 -45.92 8.10
CA GLY A 757 -28.84 -46.90 9.12
C GLY A 757 -29.60 -46.77 10.45
N ILE A 758 -30.53 -45.83 10.56
CA ILE A 758 -31.28 -45.55 11.79
C ILE A 758 -32.75 -45.91 11.58
N GLU A 759 -33.37 -46.46 12.62
CA GLU A 759 -34.80 -46.77 12.65
C GLU A 759 -35.65 -45.49 12.42
N PRO A 760 -36.67 -45.51 11.52
CA PRO A 760 -37.55 -44.36 11.26
C PRO A 760 -38.27 -43.78 12.48
N LYS A 761 -38.62 -44.63 13.46
CA LYS A 761 -39.19 -44.20 14.76
C LYS A 761 -38.20 -43.41 15.59
N SER A 762 -36.97 -43.92 15.68
CA SER A 762 -35.84 -43.22 16.31
C SER A 762 -35.57 -41.87 15.62
N LEU A 763 -35.54 -41.81 14.28
CA LEU A 763 -35.41 -40.55 13.54
C LEU A 763 -36.56 -39.56 13.79
N SER A 764 -37.80 -40.04 13.79
CA SER A 764 -38.97 -39.19 14.03
C SER A 764 -39.02 -38.62 15.45
N ALA A 765 -38.55 -39.37 16.46
CA ALA A 765 -38.36 -38.88 17.81
C ALA A 765 -37.24 -37.82 17.88
N ILE A 766 -36.08 -38.06 17.26
CA ILE A 766 -34.98 -37.08 17.20
C ILE A 766 -35.45 -35.77 16.50
N ARG A 767 -36.27 -35.88 15.44
CA ARG A 767 -36.89 -34.70 14.81
C ARG A 767 -37.85 -33.97 15.75
N GLN A 768 -38.67 -34.68 16.54
CA GLN A 768 -39.58 -34.04 17.50
C GLN A 768 -38.82 -33.30 18.62
N ASP A 769 -37.76 -33.89 19.16
CA ASP A 769 -36.87 -33.23 20.12
C ASP A 769 -36.23 -31.96 19.52
N LEU A 770 -35.82 -32.04 18.24
CA LEU A 770 -35.25 -30.92 17.50
C LEU A 770 -36.27 -29.80 17.25
N GLU A 771 -37.52 -30.14 16.92
CA GLU A 771 -38.62 -29.18 16.76
C GLU A 771 -38.97 -28.43 18.06
N ALA A 772 -38.55 -28.94 19.22
CA ALA A 772 -38.68 -28.27 20.51
C ALA A 772 -37.41 -27.48 20.93
N LYS A 773 -36.27 -27.68 20.28
CA LYS A 773 -35.00 -26.99 20.57
C LYS A 773 -35.08 -25.54 20.08
N VAL A 774 -34.70 -24.58 20.93
CA VAL A 774 -34.71 -23.13 20.65
C VAL A 774 -33.80 -22.78 19.47
N GLU A 775 -34.15 -21.74 18.71
CA GLU A 775 -33.47 -21.30 17.48
C GLU A 775 -33.57 -22.28 16.28
N SER A 776 -34.76 -22.80 16.00
CA SER A 776 -35.05 -23.58 14.79
C SER A 776 -36.38 -23.17 14.13
N TYR A 777 -36.55 -23.50 12.85
CA TYR A 777 -37.84 -23.41 12.17
C TYR A 777 -38.08 -24.64 11.28
N THR A 778 -39.32 -25.09 11.20
CA THR A 778 -39.69 -26.27 10.41
C THR A 778 -40.48 -25.84 9.18
N ILE A 779 -40.04 -26.26 7.99
CA ILE A 779 -40.81 -26.10 6.74
C ILE A 779 -41.35 -27.46 6.28
N GLY A 780 -42.48 -27.45 5.58
CA GLY A 780 -43.05 -28.65 4.97
C GLY A 780 -44.55 -28.60 4.75
N ARG A 781 -45.15 -29.76 4.51
CA ARG A 781 -46.61 -29.97 4.40
C ARG A 781 -47.00 -31.23 5.18
N VAL A 782 -48.18 -31.21 5.83
CA VAL A 782 -48.65 -32.30 6.72
C VAL A 782 -49.26 -33.46 5.93
N ASP A 783 -49.93 -33.17 4.82
CA ASP A 783 -50.57 -34.14 3.94
C ASP A 783 -50.57 -33.61 2.49
N TRP A 784 -51.02 -34.44 1.53
CA TRP A 784 -51.06 -34.13 0.10
C TRP A 784 -52.07 -33.03 -0.33
N LYS A 785 -52.89 -32.51 0.59
CA LYS A 785 -53.83 -31.40 0.36
C LYS A 785 -53.39 -30.11 1.08
N GLY A 786 -52.60 -30.23 2.14
CA GLY A 786 -51.97 -29.09 2.81
C GLY A 786 -50.92 -28.40 1.94
N LYS A 787 -50.89 -27.06 1.98
CA LYS A 787 -49.86 -26.24 1.29
C LYS A 787 -48.52 -26.27 2.02
N LEU A 788 -47.45 -25.93 1.30
CA LEU A 788 -46.11 -25.78 1.85
C LEU A 788 -46.04 -24.53 2.76
N SER A 789 -45.69 -24.72 4.03
CA SER A 789 -45.67 -23.62 5.01
C SER A 789 -44.55 -23.77 6.05
N VAL A 790 -44.41 -22.77 6.91
CA VAL A 790 -43.70 -22.93 8.19
C VAL A 790 -44.64 -23.68 9.14
N LEU A 791 -44.25 -24.88 9.53
CA LEU A 791 -45.06 -25.79 10.36
C LEU A 791 -44.81 -25.61 11.85
N ASN A 792 -43.64 -25.11 12.24
CA ASN A 792 -43.25 -24.83 13.62
C ASN A 792 -42.09 -23.80 13.64
N THR A 793 -41.92 -23.08 14.76
CA THR A 793 -40.82 -22.14 14.99
C THR A 793 -40.53 -21.99 16.48
N SER A 794 -39.28 -22.22 16.86
CA SER A 794 -38.76 -21.96 18.22
C SER A 794 -37.89 -20.68 18.29
N LEU A 795 -37.91 -19.88 17.21
CA LEU A 795 -37.25 -18.57 17.14
C LEU A 795 -37.84 -17.59 18.15
N THR A 796 -36.99 -16.84 18.86
CA THR A 796 -37.47 -15.79 19.77
C THR A 796 -38.09 -14.61 19.00
N PRO A 797 -39.03 -13.84 19.60
CA PRO A 797 -39.72 -12.74 18.89
C PRO A 797 -38.78 -11.68 18.29
N GLN A 798 -37.62 -11.45 18.93
CA GLN A 798 -36.60 -10.51 18.47
C GLN A 798 -35.97 -10.92 17.13
N TYR A 799 -35.77 -12.23 16.90
CA TYR A 799 -35.05 -12.74 15.73
C TYR A 799 -35.96 -13.42 14.69
N ALA A 800 -37.19 -13.80 15.05
CA ALA A 800 -38.15 -14.42 14.14
C ALA A 800 -38.36 -13.61 12.85
N GLY A 801 -38.50 -12.28 12.95
CA GLY A 801 -38.66 -11.39 11.78
C GLY A 801 -37.44 -11.31 10.85
N HIS A 802 -36.25 -11.71 11.32
CA HIS A 802 -35.05 -11.85 10.51
C HIS A 802 -34.99 -13.22 9.84
N PHE A 803 -34.97 -14.29 10.64
CA PHE A 803 -34.69 -15.64 10.14
C PHE A 803 -35.84 -16.26 9.32
N LEU A 804 -37.11 -15.92 9.60
CA LEU A 804 -38.25 -16.37 8.78
C LEU A 804 -38.23 -15.82 7.35
N LYS A 805 -37.34 -14.89 7.00
CA LYS A 805 -37.08 -14.50 5.61
C LYS A 805 -36.39 -15.63 4.83
N GLY A 806 -35.50 -16.40 5.47
CA GLY A 806 -34.89 -17.60 4.90
C GLY A 806 -35.96 -18.66 4.60
N ALA A 807 -36.78 -18.98 5.60
CA ALA A 807 -37.92 -19.88 5.46
C ALA A 807 -38.84 -19.50 4.29
N LYS A 808 -39.25 -18.23 4.22
CA LYS A 808 -40.08 -17.70 3.12
C LYS A 808 -39.38 -17.75 1.76
N SER A 809 -38.06 -17.52 1.70
CA SER A 809 -37.30 -17.64 0.45
C SER A 809 -37.14 -19.07 -0.03
N ILE A 810 -37.20 -20.08 0.86
CA ILE A 810 -37.22 -21.49 0.47
C ILE A 810 -38.63 -21.88 0.01
N ILE A 811 -39.67 -21.52 0.77
CA ILE A 811 -41.07 -21.80 0.37
C ILE A 811 -41.39 -21.16 -1.00
N ALA A 812 -40.96 -19.92 -1.24
CA ALA A 812 -41.13 -19.24 -2.54
C ALA A 812 -40.20 -19.77 -3.67
N LEU A 813 -39.17 -20.56 -3.35
CA LEU A 813 -38.38 -21.29 -4.35
C LEU A 813 -39.12 -22.56 -4.80
N LEU A 814 -39.86 -23.22 -3.89
CA LEU A 814 -40.52 -24.51 -4.14
C LEU A 814 -42.00 -24.39 -4.54
N ALA A 815 -42.52 -23.17 -4.68
CA ALA A 815 -43.93 -22.91 -4.99
C ALA A 815 -44.39 -23.61 -6.29
N ASP A 816 -43.55 -23.63 -7.33
CA ASP A 816 -43.87 -24.22 -8.63
C ASP A 816 -43.95 -25.76 -8.61
N ILE A 817 -43.57 -26.40 -7.49
CA ILE A 817 -43.63 -27.85 -7.29
C ILE A 817 -44.39 -28.25 -6.00
N GLU A 818 -45.06 -27.31 -5.30
CA GLU A 818 -45.55 -27.60 -3.94
C GLU A 818 -46.55 -28.76 -3.88
N ASP A 819 -47.35 -28.93 -4.94
CA ASP A 819 -48.32 -30.01 -5.06
C ASP A 819 -47.68 -31.37 -5.42
N LEU A 820 -46.51 -31.37 -6.09
CA LEU A 820 -45.76 -32.57 -6.47
C LEU A 820 -44.94 -33.16 -5.30
N LEU A 821 -44.70 -32.38 -4.25
CA LEU A 821 -43.90 -32.80 -3.10
C LEU A 821 -44.73 -33.69 -2.14
N PRO A 822 -44.18 -34.81 -1.64
CA PRO A 822 -44.82 -35.62 -0.60
C PRO A 822 -44.87 -34.89 0.75
N PRO A 823 -45.67 -35.37 1.72
CA PRO A 823 -45.64 -34.87 3.10
C PRO A 823 -44.24 -34.98 3.71
N PHE A 824 -43.73 -33.87 4.25
CA PHE A 824 -42.40 -33.80 4.88
C PHE A 824 -42.35 -32.73 5.97
N ARG A 825 -41.36 -32.84 6.87
CA ARG A 825 -41.08 -31.86 7.94
C ARG A 825 -39.57 -31.64 8.03
N ALA A 826 -39.03 -30.70 7.26
CA ALA A 826 -37.61 -30.35 7.31
C ALA A 826 -37.39 -29.28 8.38
N VAL A 827 -36.62 -29.60 9.43
CA VAL A 827 -36.20 -28.61 10.43
C VAL A 827 -34.90 -27.98 9.98
N VAL A 828 -34.88 -26.65 9.87
CA VAL A 828 -33.79 -25.88 9.29
C VAL A 828 -33.12 -25.04 10.36
N SER A 829 -31.79 -25.08 10.41
CA SER A 829 -30.98 -24.15 11.18
C SER A 829 -31.11 -22.73 10.61
N PRO A 830 -31.40 -21.71 11.43
CA PRO A 830 -31.41 -20.32 11.00
C PRO A 830 -30.00 -19.71 10.90
N GLN A 831 -28.98 -20.40 11.42
CA GLN A 831 -27.60 -19.92 11.52
C GLN A 831 -26.81 -20.22 10.23
N ASP A 832 -25.91 -19.31 9.84
CA ASP A 832 -25.09 -19.46 8.62
C ASP A 832 -24.02 -20.57 8.73
N SER A 833 -23.64 -20.92 9.96
CA SER A 833 -22.62 -21.93 10.30
C SER A 833 -23.26 -23.29 10.64
N PRO A 834 -22.63 -24.43 10.29
CA PRO A 834 -23.04 -25.74 10.77
C PRO A 834 -22.83 -25.90 12.27
N ASN A 835 -23.56 -26.86 12.86
CA ASN A 835 -23.72 -27.00 14.30
C ASN A 835 -23.87 -28.46 14.79
N ARG A 836 -24.11 -29.45 13.91
CA ARG A 836 -24.20 -30.88 14.27
C ARG A 836 -22.90 -31.63 13.99
N VAL A 837 -21.93 -31.47 14.89
CA VAL A 837 -20.66 -32.19 14.89
C VAL A 837 -20.91 -33.67 15.14
N SER A 838 -20.41 -34.56 14.27
CA SER A 838 -20.56 -36.01 14.41
C SER A 838 -19.62 -36.61 15.46
N ASP A 839 -20.08 -37.62 16.19
CA ASP A 839 -19.17 -38.60 16.80
C ASP A 839 -18.78 -39.65 15.73
N TYR A 840 -17.48 -39.87 15.55
CA TYR A 840 -16.96 -40.83 14.56
C TYR A 840 -17.55 -42.23 14.70
N PHE A 841 -17.71 -42.74 15.92
CA PHE A 841 -18.20 -44.10 16.13
C PHE A 841 -19.69 -44.20 15.81
N VAL A 842 -20.48 -43.18 16.15
CA VAL A 842 -21.91 -43.13 15.80
C VAL A 842 -22.10 -43.01 14.29
N GLU A 843 -21.34 -42.14 13.61
CA GLU A 843 -21.45 -42.00 12.15
C GLU A 843 -20.97 -43.25 11.41
N GLN A 844 -19.89 -43.91 11.85
CA GLN A 844 -19.47 -45.18 11.24
C GLN A 844 -20.46 -46.31 11.50
N ALA A 845 -20.98 -46.48 12.72
CA ALA A 845 -21.95 -47.52 13.04
C ALA A 845 -23.27 -47.37 12.26
N THR A 846 -23.69 -46.12 12.01
CA THR A 846 -24.89 -45.82 11.21
C THR A 846 -24.64 -45.97 9.70
N ARG A 847 -23.51 -45.49 9.15
CA ARG A 847 -23.13 -45.75 7.75
C ARG A 847 -22.94 -47.25 7.47
N GLN A 848 -22.34 -48.01 8.39
CA GLN A 848 -22.22 -49.47 8.27
C GLN A 848 -23.60 -50.14 8.28
N ALA A 849 -24.50 -49.74 9.18
CA ALA A 849 -25.88 -50.24 9.18
C ALA A 849 -26.61 -49.98 7.86
N ALA A 850 -26.45 -48.77 7.30
CA ALA A 850 -27.04 -48.36 6.02
C ALA A 850 -26.54 -49.19 4.82
N ALA A 851 -25.24 -49.52 4.81
CA ALA A 851 -24.61 -50.36 3.80
C ALA A 851 -25.02 -51.84 3.93
N GLU A 852 -25.12 -52.36 5.15
CA GLU A 852 -25.59 -53.70 5.48
C GLU A 852 -27.13 -53.85 5.39
N LYS A 853 -27.84 -52.79 4.96
CA LYS A 853 -29.32 -52.72 4.85
C LYS A 853 -30.07 -53.07 6.15
N ARG A 854 -29.47 -52.77 7.31
CA ARG A 854 -30.08 -52.90 8.64
C ARG A 854 -30.29 -51.52 9.29
N VAL A 855 -30.98 -51.51 10.42
CA VAL A 855 -31.13 -50.32 11.27
C VAL A 855 -30.54 -50.53 12.66
N ILE A 856 -30.15 -49.45 13.32
CA ILE A 856 -29.90 -49.39 14.77
C ILE A 856 -30.87 -48.40 15.43
N HIS A 857 -31.23 -48.67 16.68
CA HIS A 857 -32.09 -47.79 17.48
C HIS A 857 -31.26 -46.74 18.21
N ARG A 858 -31.86 -45.57 18.50
CA ARG A 858 -31.22 -44.45 19.21
C ARG A 858 -30.53 -44.84 20.52
N LYS A 859 -31.15 -45.74 21.29
CA LYS A 859 -30.64 -46.27 22.57
C LYS A 859 -29.36 -47.11 22.45
N ASP A 860 -29.08 -47.65 21.26
CA ASP A 860 -28.01 -48.60 20.98
C ASP A 860 -26.83 -47.94 20.24
N PHE A 861 -26.85 -46.61 20.06
CA PHE A 861 -25.75 -45.85 19.48
C PHE A 861 -24.46 -46.02 20.32
N PRO A 862 -23.29 -46.20 19.69
CA PRO A 862 -22.03 -46.45 20.41
C PRO A 862 -21.60 -45.22 21.21
N LYS A 863 -21.13 -45.45 22.44
CA LYS A 863 -20.68 -44.38 23.35
C LYS A 863 -19.22 -44.02 23.06
N GLY A 864 -19.02 -43.06 22.16
CA GLY A 864 -17.70 -42.44 21.94
C GLY A 864 -17.20 -41.73 23.21
N ASN A 865 -15.92 -41.96 23.54
CA ASN A 865 -15.20 -41.28 24.63
C ASN A 865 -14.50 -39.99 24.16
N THR A 866 -14.89 -39.45 23.00
CA THR A 866 -14.12 -38.41 22.29
C THR A 866 -14.88 -37.09 22.25
N THR A 867 -14.21 -36.01 22.65
CA THR A 867 -14.79 -34.68 22.82
C THR A 867 -14.15 -33.66 21.86
N GLY A 868 -14.81 -32.52 21.69
CA GLY A 868 -14.29 -31.43 20.86
C GLY A 868 -14.24 -31.73 19.36
N TRP A 869 -13.57 -30.84 18.61
CA TRP A 869 -13.47 -30.89 17.15
C TRP A 869 -12.78 -32.14 16.58
N LEU A 870 -12.05 -32.92 17.37
CA LEU A 870 -11.43 -34.18 16.91
C LEU A 870 -12.40 -35.37 16.94
N SER A 871 -13.59 -35.22 17.52
CA SER A 871 -14.60 -36.28 17.63
C SER A 871 -15.07 -36.88 16.28
N PRO A 872 -15.18 -36.16 15.14
CA PRO A 872 -15.56 -36.76 13.86
C PRO A 872 -14.43 -37.54 13.18
N CYS A 873 -13.17 -37.37 13.60
CA CYS A 873 -12.04 -38.00 12.94
C CYS A 873 -11.80 -39.45 13.37
N ALA A 874 -11.33 -40.27 12.42
CA ALA A 874 -10.91 -41.63 12.68
C ALA A 874 -9.75 -41.69 13.70
N PRO A 875 -9.68 -42.72 14.58
CA PRO A 875 -8.66 -42.86 15.61
C PRO A 875 -7.21 -42.77 15.13
N ASP A 876 -6.96 -43.23 13.91
CA ASP A 876 -5.68 -43.32 13.19
C ASP A 876 -5.40 -42.12 12.26
N SER A 877 -6.33 -41.17 12.17
CA SER A 877 -6.21 -40.01 11.27
C SER A 877 -5.00 -39.11 11.58
N PRO A 878 -4.43 -38.41 10.56
CA PRO A 878 -3.39 -37.42 10.76
C PRO A 878 -3.72 -36.40 11.84
N ALA A 879 -4.99 -35.96 11.94
CA ALA A 879 -5.43 -35.04 12.98
C ALA A 879 -5.28 -35.59 14.40
N ARG A 880 -5.76 -36.81 14.67
CA ARG A 880 -5.67 -37.41 16.01
C ARG A 880 -4.25 -37.82 16.38
N ASN A 881 -3.41 -38.16 15.40
CA ASN A 881 -2.00 -38.45 15.64
C ASN A 881 -1.17 -37.17 15.93
N ALA A 882 -1.46 -36.07 15.24
CA ALA A 882 -0.69 -34.82 15.35
C ALA A 882 -1.15 -33.88 16.46
N LEU A 883 -2.43 -33.90 16.84
CA LEU A 883 -3.04 -32.93 17.76
C LEU A 883 -3.38 -33.60 19.10
N ARG A 884 -2.54 -33.37 20.11
CA ARG A 884 -2.81 -33.78 21.51
C ARG A 884 -3.65 -32.76 22.28
N ASP A 885 -3.68 -31.52 21.80
CA ASP A 885 -4.41 -30.37 22.34
C ASP A 885 -4.58 -29.34 21.21
N LEU A 886 -5.71 -28.62 21.20
CA LEU A 886 -6.02 -27.57 20.22
C LEU A 886 -5.63 -26.16 20.71
N GLU A 887 -5.27 -25.98 21.98
CA GLU A 887 -4.81 -24.68 22.51
C GLU A 887 -3.27 -24.52 22.53
N GLY A 888 -2.51 -25.62 22.54
CA GLY A 888 -1.04 -25.68 22.65
C GLY A 888 -0.20 -25.10 21.47
N HIS A 889 0.45 -25.97 20.68
CA HIS A 889 1.35 -25.55 19.59
C HIS A 889 0.86 -26.06 18.22
N PRO A 890 1.06 -25.29 17.12
CA PRO A 890 0.65 -25.71 15.79
C PRO A 890 1.43 -26.94 15.32
N PRO A 891 0.78 -27.90 14.61
CA PRO A 891 1.43 -29.13 14.20
C PRO A 891 2.57 -28.89 13.18
N PRO A 892 3.60 -29.76 13.18
CA PRO A 892 4.85 -29.57 12.42
C PRO A 892 4.65 -29.46 10.89
N LYS A 893 5.67 -28.97 10.18
CA LYS A 893 5.63 -28.79 8.72
C LYS A 893 5.69 -30.16 8.03
N ALA A 894 4.69 -30.45 7.19
CA ALA A 894 4.50 -31.78 6.62
C ALA A 894 5.34 -32.11 5.37
N THR A 895 6.01 -31.13 4.73
CA THR A 895 6.83 -31.30 3.51
C THR A 895 7.52 -29.98 3.13
N THR A 896 8.44 -30.01 2.16
CA THR A 896 9.26 -28.85 1.75
C THR A 896 9.04 -28.35 0.32
N GLY A 897 8.54 -29.15 -0.63
CA GLY A 897 8.29 -28.73 -2.01
C GLY A 897 7.05 -27.85 -2.17
N HIS A 898 6.78 -27.34 -3.37
CA HIS A 898 5.52 -26.63 -3.68
C HIS A 898 4.39 -27.63 -3.94
N THR A 899 3.14 -27.29 -3.58
CA THR A 899 1.96 -28.18 -3.70
C THR A 899 0.76 -27.47 -4.29
N PHE A 900 -0.11 -28.21 -4.99
CA PHE A 900 -1.38 -27.72 -5.55
C PHE A 900 -2.52 -28.69 -5.22
N ILE A 901 -3.77 -28.24 -5.29
CA ILE A 901 -4.96 -29.08 -5.08
C ILE A 901 -5.33 -29.84 -6.37
N TYR A 902 -5.37 -31.18 -6.33
CA TYR A 902 -5.98 -32.00 -7.38
C TYR A 902 -7.36 -32.53 -6.98
N ASP A 903 -7.59 -32.82 -5.69
CA ASP A 903 -8.91 -33.14 -5.14
C ASP A 903 -9.27 -32.13 -4.06
N HIS A 904 -10.23 -31.26 -4.36
CA HIS A 904 -10.66 -30.21 -3.46
C HIS A 904 -11.48 -30.74 -2.28
N LYS A 905 -12.21 -31.86 -2.43
CA LYS A 905 -13.05 -32.46 -1.38
C LYS A 905 -12.18 -33.15 -0.32
N LEU A 906 -11.05 -33.73 -0.72
CA LEU A 906 -10.00 -34.20 0.19
C LEU A 906 -9.21 -33.03 0.82
N ALA A 907 -8.80 -32.02 0.03
CA ALA A 907 -8.06 -30.86 0.55
C ALA A 907 -8.85 -30.04 1.58
N MET A 908 -10.18 -29.99 1.48
CA MET A 908 -11.07 -29.38 2.49
C MET A 908 -11.03 -30.10 3.84
N ASN A 909 -10.66 -31.39 3.92
CA ASN A 909 -10.92 -32.25 5.08
C ASN A 909 -9.94 -32.01 6.25
N PRO A 910 -10.36 -31.45 7.40
CA PRO A 910 -9.48 -31.19 8.54
C PRO A 910 -8.89 -32.45 9.20
N CYS A 911 -9.48 -33.64 9.02
CA CYS A 911 -8.89 -34.89 9.54
C CYS A 911 -7.59 -35.27 8.80
N LEU A 912 -7.52 -34.94 7.51
CA LEU A 912 -6.35 -35.16 6.65
C LEU A 912 -5.37 -33.97 6.74
N HIS A 913 -5.90 -32.76 6.99
CA HIS A 913 -5.14 -31.50 7.09
C HIS A 913 -5.25 -30.89 8.49
N PRO A 914 -4.46 -31.35 9.48
CA PRO A 914 -4.61 -30.97 10.90
C PRO A 914 -4.33 -29.48 11.19
N ARG A 915 -3.79 -28.75 10.21
CA ARG A 915 -3.59 -27.32 10.35
C ARG A 915 -4.89 -26.53 10.18
N HIS A 916 -5.93 -27.04 9.50
CA HIS A 916 -7.21 -26.32 9.35
C HIS A 916 -7.82 -25.88 10.70
N PHE A 917 -7.72 -26.72 11.75
CA PHE A 917 -8.17 -26.39 13.12
C PHE A 917 -7.50 -25.15 13.72
N TRP A 918 -6.23 -24.92 13.39
CA TRP A 918 -5.42 -23.81 13.89
C TRP A 918 -5.64 -22.51 13.12
N GLN A 919 -6.43 -22.56 12.05
CA GLN A 919 -6.26 -21.67 10.90
C GLN A 919 -7.55 -21.14 10.27
N HIS A 920 -8.67 -21.85 10.44
CA HIS A 920 -9.98 -21.43 9.98
C HIS A 920 -10.89 -21.06 11.17
N GLY A 921 -11.56 -19.90 11.11
CA GLY A 921 -12.27 -19.33 12.27
C GLY A 921 -13.52 -20.10 12.72
N LEU A 922 -13.93 -21.15 11.99
CA LEU A 922 -14.86 -22.17 12.49
C LEU A 922 -14.30 -22.91 13.72
N PHE A 923 -12.99 -23.19 13.74
CA PHE A 923 -12.37 -24.07 14.74
C PHE A 923 -11.67 -23.31 15.87
N ILE A 924 -11.23 -22.07 15.62
CA ILE A 924 -10.39 -21.28 16.54
C ILE A 924 -11.24 -20.62 17.65
N TRP A 925 -11.91 -21.46 18.44
CA TRP A 925 -12.68 -21.11 19.64
C TRP A 925 -11.88 -21.44 20.90
N PRO A 926 -12.34 -21.05 22.12
CA PRO A 926 -11.72 -21.49 23.37
C PRO A 926 -11.91 -23.00 23.60
N GLY A 927 -10.88 -23.65 24.16
CA GLY A 927 -10.87 -25.08 24.44
C GLY A 927 -10.95 -25.97 23.18
N ASN A 928 -11.28 -27.25 23.37
CA ASN A 928 -11.29 -28.22 22.28
C ASN A 928 -12.48 -28.09 21.29
N GLY A 929 -13.32 -27.07 21.41
CA GLY A 929 -14.57 -26.94 20.64
C GLY A 929 -15.78 -27.65 21.26
N PRO A 930 -16.93 -27.68 20.57
CA PRO A 930 -18.14 -28.33 21.05
C PRO A 930 -17.98 -29.84 21.15
N ASN A 931 -18.70 -30.47 22.07
CA ASN A 931 -18.85 -31.92 22.10
C ASN A 931 -19.65 -32.40 20.87
N PRO A 932 -19.40 -33.63 20.37
CA PRO A 932 -20.23 -34.20 19.32
C PRO A 932 -21.69 -34.35 19.78
N GLU A 933 -22.62 -34.19 18.85
CA GLU A 933 -24.01 -34.54 19.06
C GLU A 933 -24.10 -36.08 19.15
N ARG A 934 -24.71 -36.59 20.23
CA ARG A 934 -24.80 -38.05 20.47
C ARG A 934 -25.88 -38.74 19.67
N ASP A 935 -26.85 -37.98 19.19
CA ASP A 935 -27.83 -38.39 18.21
C ASP A 935 -27.36 -37.94 16.82
N MET A 936 -27.59 -38.75 15.79
CA MET A 936 -27.50 -38.25 14.41
C MET A 936 -28.77 -37.45 14.12
N VAL A 937 -28.65 -36.12 14.07
CA VAL A 937 -29.77 -35.18 13.96
C VAL A 937 -29.97 -34.73 12.51
N PRO A 938 -31.11 -35.06 11.85
CA PRO A 938 -31.37 -34.67 10.46
C PRO A 938 -31.84 -33.20 10.35
N GLU A 939 -30.93 -32.26 10.67
CA GLU A 939 -31.15 -30.81 10.58
C GLU A 939 -30.56 -30.24 9.29
N PHE A 940 -31.37 -29.45 8.58
CA PHE A 940 -31.01 -28.83 7.31
C PHE A 940 -30.24 -27.51 7.53
N THR A 941 -29.25 -27.21 6.69
CA THR A 941 -28.36 -26.04 6.83
C THR A 941 -27.95 -25.42 5.49
N TYR A 942 -27.65 -24.12 5.50
CA TYR A 942 -27.10 -23.42 4.32
C TYR A 942 -25.65 -23.84 4.01
N SER A 943 -24.87 -24.27 5.02
CA SER A 943 -23.51 -24.82 4.80
C SER A 943 -23.10 -25.84 5.85
N SER A 944 -22.27 -26.81 5.44
CA SER A 944 -21.74 -27.88 6.27
C SER A 944 -20.33 -28.27 5.81
N THR A 945 -19.44 -28.67 6.73
CA THR A 945 -18.10 -29.21 6.42
C THR A 945 -18.13 -30.74 6.37
N THR A 946 -17.00 -31.40 6.10
CA THR A 946 -16.88 -32.87 6.19
C THR A 946 -17.07 -33.44 7.61
N PHE A 947 -17.27 -32.58 8.62
CA PHE A 947 -17.34 -32.95 10.06
C PHE A 947 -18.75 -32.91 10.65
N HIS A 948 -19.71 -32.40 9.87
CA HIS A 948 -21.05 -32.13 10.35
C HIS A 948 -22.08 -32.91 9.53
N HIS A 949 -22.94 -33.68 10.20
CA HIS A 949 -24.02 -34.44 9.57
C HIS A 949 -25.28 -33.59 9.29
N ASN A 950 -25.15 -32.27 9.30
CA ASN A 950 -26.20 -31.37 8.79
C ASN A 950 -26.44 -31.58 7.28
N ILE A 951 -27.70 -31.58 6.88
CA ILE A 951 -28.16 -31.78 5.48
C ILE A 951 -28.07 -30.45 4.71
N ARG A 952 -27.32 -30.41 3.60
CA ARG A 952 -27.02 -29.20 2.82
C ARG A 952 -28.16 -28.80 1.89
N ILE A 953 -28.57 -27.52 1.92
CA ILE A 953 -29.67 -27.00 1.10
C ILE A 953 -29.29 -25.84 0.15
N PRO A 954 -29.87 -25.79 -1.08
CA PRO A 954 -29.81 -24.63 -1.95
C PRO A 954 -30.58 -23.43 -1.36
N VAL A 955 -29.96 -22.25 -1.32
CA VAL A 955 -30.60 -20.99 -0.91
C VAL A 955 -30.23 -19.82 -1.82
N LYS A 956 -31.15 -18.86 -2.00
CA LYS A 956 -30.92 -17.66 -2.83
C LYS A 956 -30.15 -16.53 -2.10
N TYR A 957 -29.40 -16.86 -1.06
CA TYR A 957 -28.63 -15.87 -0.28
C TYR A 957 -27.50 -15.28 -1.14
N LEU A 958 -27.51 -13.96 -1.36
CA LEU A 958 -26.62 -13.23 -2.28
C LEU A 958 -26.59 -13.77 -3.73
N TRP A 959 -27.57 -14.59 -4.11
CA TRP A 959 -27.76 -15.12 -5.47
C TRP A 959 -28.16 -13.99 -6.41
N VAL A 960 -27.52 -13.94 -7.58
CA VAL A 960 -27.93 -13.12 -8.74
C VAL A 960 -27.94 -14.01 -9.97
N GLU A 961 -28.77 -13.67 -10.96
CA GLU A 961 -28.87 -14.40 -12.22
C GLU A 961 -27.72 -14.05 -13.17
N ASP A 962 -27.44 -12.75 -13.32
CA ASP A 962 -26.31 -12.19 -14.05
C ASP A 962 -25.91 -10.82 -13.44
N ILE A 963 -24.83 -10.22 -13.91
CA ILE A 963 -24.40 -8.84 -13.61
C ILE A 963 -24.57 -8.00 -14.89
N PRO A 964 -25.14 -6.77 -14.83
CA PRO A 964 -25.25 -5.90 -16.00
C PRO A 964 -23.89 -5.63 -16.66
N LYS A 965 -23.83 -5.58 -18.00
CA LYS A 965 -22.57 -5.38 -18.75
C LYS A 965 -21.84 -4.07 -18.38
N ALA A 966 -22.58 -3.04 -17.94
CA ALA A 966 -21.99 -1.80 -17.42
C ALA A 966 -21.21 -1.98 -16.09
N ASP A 967 -21.55 -2.99 -15.29
CA ASP A 967 -20.88 -3.37 -14.06
C ASP A 967 -19.90 -4.56 -14.24
N ASN A 968 -19.95 -5.25 -15.39
CA ASN A 968 -19.10 -6.39 -15.72
C ASN A 968 -18.66 -6.33 -17.22
N PRO A 969 -17.51 -5.68 -17.51
CA PRO A 969 -16.90 -5.68 -18.85
C PRO A 969 -16.51 -7.08 -19.33
N GLU A 970 -16.14 -7.24 -20.60
CA GLU A 970 -15.58 -8.50 -21.10
C GLU A 970 -14.15 -8.73 -20.57
N TRP A 971 -13.56 -9.91 -20.81
CA TRP A 971 -12.24 -10.25 -20.27
C TRP A 971 -11.15 -9.25 -20.66
N ASP A 972 -11.09 -8.92 -21.95
CA ASP A 972 -10.06 -8.06 -22.52
C ASP A 972 -10.28 -6.56 -22.22
N ASP A 973 -11.49 -6.19 -21.76
CA ASP A 973 -11.83 -4.84 -21.26
C ASP A 973 -11.45 -4.63 -19.78
N LYS A 974 -10.99 -5.66 -19.06
CA LYS A 974 -10.65 -5.59 -17.63
C LYS A 974 -9.23 -5.07 -17.43
N ILE A 975 -9.16 -3.87 -16.87
CA ILE A 975 -7.92 -3.10 -16.79
C ILE A 975 -7.05 -3.42 -15.56
N ASP A 976 -7.59 -4.07 -14.52
CA ASP A 976 -6.83 -4.37 -13.30
C ASP A 976 -6.43 -5.85 -13.27
N GLU A 977 -5.13 -6.07 -13.42
CA GLU A 977 -4.50 -7.40 -13.53
C GLU A 977 -4.04 -7.92 -12.15
N ARG A 978 -4.64 -7.42 -11.06
CA ARG A 978 -4.41 -7.87 -9.67
C ARG A 978 -5.55 -8.75 -9.16
N LEU A 979 -5.23 -9.61 -8.19
CA LEU A 979 -6.19 -10.42 -7.44
C LEU A 979 -6.89 -9.58 -6.37
N VAL A 980 -8.19 -9.31 -6.54
CA VAL A 980 -8.96 -8.50 -5.59
C VAL A 980 -9.69 -9.32 -4.52
N TRP A 981 -9.65 -8.81 -3.28
CA TRP A 981 -10.61 -9.17 -2.25
C TRP A 981 -11.11 -7.94 -1.49
N ARG A 982 -12.43 -7.93 -1.27
CA ARG A 982 -13.13 -7.01 -0.37
C ARG A 982 -14.19 -7.80 0.41
N GLY A 983 -14.08 -7.80 1.73
CA GLY A 983 -15.02 -8.45 2.64
C GLY A 983 -15.04 -7.82 4.02
N SER A 984 -16.01 -8.21 4.84
CA SER A 984 -16.14 -7.79 6.25
C SER A 984 -15.30 -8.67 7.18
N VAL A 985 -15.13 -8.22 8.42
CA VAL A 985 -14.45 -8.94 9.53
C VAL A 985 -15.24 -10.14 10.08
N THR A 986 -16.32 -10.57 9.41
CA THR A 986 -16.93 -11.89 9.64
C THR A 986 -15.97 -12.99 9.21
N GLY A 987 -16.11 -14.21 9.72
CA GLY A 987 -15.11 -15.28 9.56
C GLY A 987 -14.69 -15.94 10.87
N ILE A 988 -15.01 -15.33 12.00
CA ILE A 988 -14.83 -15.80 13.37
C ILE A 988 -15.79 -14.99 14.26
N SER A 989 -16.19 -15.50 15.42
CA SER A 989 -16.94 -14.70 16.38
C SER A 989 -16.11 -13.51 16.89
N GLN A 990 -16.76 -12.37 17.17
CA GLN A 990 -16.07 -11.24 17.79
C GLN A 990 -15.69 -11.61 19.24
N PRO A 991 -14.44 -11.37 19.67
CA PRO A 991 -14.02 -11.67 21.02
C PRO A 991 -14.76 -10.77 22.02
N GLY A 992 -15.13 -11.33 23.19
CA GLY A 992 -15.39 -10.50 24.37
C GLY A 992 -14.14 -9.67 24.67
N ALA A 993 -14.32 -8.36 24.87
CA ALA A 993 -13.27 -7.36 24.65
C ALA A 993 -12.10 -7.34 25.66
N GLU A 994 -11.99 -8.34 26.54
CA GLU A 994 -11.13 -8.35 27.72
C GLU A 994 -10.12 -9.52 27.76
N GLU A 995 -10.23 -10.51 26.87
CA GLU A 995 -9.30 -11.65 26.81
C GLU A 995 -8.25 -11.55 25.68
N ALA A 996 -6.99 -11.35 26.05
CA ALA A 996 -5.85 -11.44 25.13
C ALA A 996 -5.75 -12.81 24.42
N SER A 997 -6.24 -13.88 25.05
CA SER A 997 -6.34 -15.22 24.45
C SER A 997 -7.26 -15.20 23.20
N ALA A 998 -8.35 -14.44 23.26
CA ALA A 998 -9.33 -14.31 22.18
C ALA A 998 -8.81 -13.39 21.05
N VAL A 999 -8.01 -12.37 21.37
CA VAL A 999 -7.31 -11.54 20.38
C VAL A 999 -6.26 -12.36 19.62
N MET A 1000 -5.51 -13.22 20.31
CA MET A 1000 -4.57 -14.16 19.68
C MET A 1000 -5.28 -15.22 18.81
N ARG A 1001 -6.47 -15.67 19.21
CA ARG A 1001 -7.35 -16.50 18.37
C ARG A 1001 -7.84 -15.74 17.12
N PHE A 1002 -8.25 -14.47 17.25
CA PHE A 1002 -8.69 -13.65 16.11
C PHE A 1002 -7.57 -13.41 15.08
N ARG A 1003 -6.31 -13.20 15.54
CA ARG A 1003 -5.11 -13.14 14.67
C ARG A 1003 -4.89 -14.42 13.84
N ARG A 1004 -5.42 -15.58 14.26
CA ARG A 1004 -5.35 -16.86 13.52
C ARG A 1004 -6.47 -17.06 12.49
N SER A 1005 -7.46 -16.16 12.40
CA SER A 1005 -8.57 -16.31 11.46
C SER A 1005 -8.15 -16.15 9.99
N HIS A 1006 -8.74 -16.97 9.11
CA HIS A 1006 -8.38 -17.08 7.70
C HIS A 1006 -8.44 -15.75 6.93
N ARG A 1007 -9.43 -14.89 7.20
CA ARG A 1007 -9.53 -13.56 6.56
C ARG A 1007 -8.51 -12.54 7.06
N ILE A 1008 -8.17 -12.56 8.35
CA ILE A 1008 -7.09 -11.70 8.87
C ILE A 1008 -5.77 -12.09 8.20
N ARG A 1009 -5.53 -13.40 8.06
CA ARG A 1009 -4.35 -13.92 7.36
C ARG A 1009 -4.35 -13.66 5.86
N LEU A 1010 -5.47 -13.75 5.15
CA LEU A 1010 -5.57 -13.33 3.74
C LEU A 1010 -5.11 -11.86 3.57
N VAL A 1011 -5.58 -10.98 4.45
CA VAL A 1011 -5.19 -9.56 4.42
C VAL A 1011 -3.72 -9.35 4.83
N GLN A 1012 -3.22 -10.07 5.82
CA GLN A 1012 -1.79 -10.02 6.22
C GLN A 1012 -0.87 -10.61 5.15
N PHE A 1013 -1.25 -11.71 4.50
CA PHE A 1013 -0.50 -12.38 3.45
C PHE A 1013 -0.19 -11.45 2.27
N ALA A 1014 -1.15 -10.60 1.90
CA ALA A 1014 -0.98 -9.57 0.88
C ALA A 1014 -0.21 -8.33 1.38
N ASN A 1015 -0.42 -7.89 2.64
CA ASN A 1015 0.04 -6.57 3.11
C ASN A 1015 1.23 -6.58 4.09
N ASP A 1016 1.70 -7.73 4.57
CA ASP A 1016 2.90 -7.84 5.41
C ASP A 1016 4.14 -8.03 4.54
N LEU A 1017 4.80 -6.92 4.23
CA LEU A 1017 5.83 -6.82 3.19
C LEU A 1017 7.25 -7.17 3.68
N LEU A 1018 7.41 -7.59 4.94
CA LEU A 1018 8.71 -7.84 5.58
C LEU A 1018 9.54 -8.93 4.90
N ASP A 1019 8.90 -10.05 4.55
CA ASP A 1019 9.62 -11.27 4.17
C ASP A 1019 9.76 -11.40 2.64
N SER A 1020 10.61 -12.34 2.24
CA SER A 1020 10.51 -12.97 0.93
C SER A 1020 9.43 -14.05 0.88
N VAL A 1021 9.12 -14.52 -0.33
CA VAL A 1021 8.29 -15.69 -0.61
C VAL A 1021 8.93 -16.48 -1.75
N SER A 1022 9.14 -17.78 -1.53
CA SER A 1022 9.43 -18.76 -2.57
C SER A 1022 8.23 -18.89 -3.50
N VAL A 1023 8.44 -18.75 -4.81
CA VAL A 1023 7.42 -18.93 -5.85
C VAL A 1023 7.97 -19.78 -7.00
N LEU A 1024 7.12 -20.54 -7.67
CA LEU A 1024 7.47 -21.18 -8.94
C LEU A 1024 7.54 -20.11 -10.05
N PRO A 1025 8.59 -20.12 -10.90
CA PRO A 1025 8.63 -19.25 -12.07
C PRO A 1025 7.59 -19.72 -13.10
N PRO A 1026 6.80 -18.80 -13.70
CA PRO A 1026 5.90 -19.17 -14.77
C PRO A 1026 6.67 -19.50 -16.05
N VAL A 1027 6.28 -20.59 -16.73
CA VAL A 1027 6.81 -21.05 -18.02
C VAL A 1027 5.93 -20.53 -19.17
N ASN A 1028 6.41 -20.59 -20.41
CA ASN A 1028 5.64 -20.09 -21.57
C ASN A 1028 4.77 -21.19 -22.21
N THR A 1029 5.17 -22.46 -22.11
CA THR A 1029 4.49 -23.61 -22.71
C THR A 1029 4.52 -24.84 -21.79
N LYS A 1030 3.67 -25.83 -22.08
CA LYS A 1030 3.70 -27.15 -21.39
C LYS A 1030 4.99 -27.94 -21.65
N ALA A 1031 5.74 -27.60 -22.69
CA ALA A 1031 7.00 -28.26 -23.08
C ALA A 1031 8.26 -27.68 -22.39
N GLU A 1032 8.08 -26.78 -21.41
CA GLU A 1032 9.16 -26.24 -20.58
C GLU A 1032 9.17 -26.90 -19.20
N ARG A 1033 10.38 -27.17 -18.68
CA ARG A 1033 10.54 -27.58 -17.27
C ARG A 1033 10.29 -26.38 -16.36
N VAL A 1034 9.51 -26.60 -15.31
CA VAL A 1034 9.22 -25.57 -14.30
C VAL A 1034 10.45 -25.25 -13.42
N GLY A 1035 11.35 -26.22 -13.22
CA GLY A 1035 12.63 -25.99 -12.55
C GLY A 1035 12.50 -25.75 -11.04
N ASN A 1036 13.43 -24.99 -10.47
CA ASN A 1036 13.46 -24.74 -9.03
C ASN A 1036 12.72 -23.43 -8.65
N PRO A 1037 12.09 -23.35 -7.46
CA PRO A 1037 11.47 -22.12 -6.97
C PRO A 1037 12.48 -20.97 -6.84
N ILE A 1038 11.98 -19.73 -6.93
CA ILE A 1038 12.74 -18.49 -6.75
C ILE A 1038 12.23 -17.70 -5.54
N GLU A 1039 13.14 -17.15 -4.74
CA GLU A 1039 12.80 -16.29 -3.58
C GLU A 1039 12.60 -14.84 -4.01
N VAL A 1040 11.46 -14.25 -3.63
CA VAL A 1040 11.04 -12.91 -4.06
C VAL A 1040 10.58 -12.05 -2.88
N HIS A 1041 11.09 -10.83 -2.73
CA HIS A 1041 10.63 -9.90 -1.70
C HIS A 1041 9.15 -9.50 -1.88
N LYS A 1042 8.31 -9.73 -0.85
CA LYS A 1042 6.87 -9.38 -0.88
C LYS A 1042 6.63 -7.90 -1.15
N ALA A 1043 7.51 -7.02 -0.68
CA ALA A 1043 7.49 -5.57 -0.94
C ALA A 1043 7.49 -5.21 -2.44
N ARG A 1044 8.09 -6.05 -3.30
CA ARG A 1044 8.08 -5.87 -4.76
C ARG A 1044 6.97 -6.64 -5.45
N LEU A 1045 6.64 -7.83 -4.94
CA LEU A 1045 5.67 -8.74 -5.56
C LEU A 1045 4.21 -8.38 -5.22
N ASN A 1046 3.85 -8.38 -3.94
CA ASN A 1046 2.44 -8.33 -3.53
C ASN A 1046 1.69 -7.09 -4.04
N PRO A 1047 2.24 -5.85 -3.95
CA PRO A 1047 1.52 -4.67 -4.45
C PRO A 1047 1.32 -4.67 -5.97
N GLN A 1048 2.13 -5.41 -6.75
CA GLN A 1048 1.96 -5.58 -8.20
C GLN A 1048 0.87 -6.59 -8.59
N ILE A 1049 0.52 -7.53 -7.70
CA ILE A 1049 -0.34 -8.67 -8.04
C ILE A 1049 -1.59 -8.83 -7.16
N MET A 1050 -1.70 -8.15 -6.02
CA MET A 1050 -2.84 -8.27 -5.09
C MET A 1050 -3.46 -6.91 -4.74
N ASP A 1051 -4.77 -6.91 -4.57
CA ASP A 1051 -5.55 -5.82 -3.99
C ASP A 1051 -6.51 -6.38 -2.93
N ILE A 1052 -5.98 -6.69 -1.76
CA ILE A 1052 -6.67 -7.46 -0.72
C ILE A 1052 -6.73 -6.65 0.57
N ALA A 1053 -7.95 -6.30 1.00
CA ALA A 1053 -8.18 -5.52 2.22
C ALA A 1053 -9.61 -5.73 2.76
N PHE A 1054 -9.82 -5.50 4.06
CA PHE A 1054 -11.17 -5.41 4.63
C PHE A 1054 -11.91 -4.18 4.08
N ALA A 1055 -13.22 -4.31 3.88
CA ALA A 1055 -14.04 -3.27 3.29
C ALA A 1055 -14.77 -2.43 4.36
N GLY A 1056 -14.75 -1.11 4.18
CA GLY A 1056 -15.44 -0.15 5.05
C GLY A 1056 -14.48 0.61 5.97
N THR A 1057 -14.90 0.95 7.18
CA THR A 1057 -14.04 1.62 8.18
C THR A 1057 -13.36 0.65 9.15
N GLY A 1058 -13.76 -0.63 9.19
CA GLY A 1058 -13.14 -1.64 10.07
C GLY A 1058 -13.19 -1.33 11.57
N GLY A 1059 -14.13 -0.49 12.03
CA GLY A 1059 -14.14 0.03 13.41
C GLY A 1059 -13.17 1.19 13.67
N ALA A 1060 -12.31 1.54 12.70
CA ALA A 1060 -11.31 2.60 12.80
C ALA A 1060 -11.87 4.04 12.67
N SER A 1061 -13.10 4.27 13.15
CA SER A 1061 -13.47 5.59 13.64
C SER A 1061 -12.57 5.92 14.84
N GLY A 1062 -11.89 7.08 14.82
CA GLY A 1062 -10.80 7.43 15.73
C GLY A 1062 -11.17 7.71 17.19
N ALA A 1063 -12.16 7.01 17.73
CA ALA A 1063 -12.68 7.13 19.10
C ALA A 1063 -12.75 5.78 19.85
N CYS A 1064 -12.35 4.66 19.22
CA CYS A 1064 -12.39 3.35 19.86
C CYS A 1064 -11.20 3.14 20.84
N LYS A 1065 -11.43 2.40 21.93
CA LYS A 1065 -10.46 2.21 23.03
C LYS A 1065 -9.96 0.76 23.19
N ASP A 1066 -10.61 -0.19 22.53
CA ASP A 1066 -10.55 -1.61 22.90
C ASP A 1066 -9.47 -2.37 22.11
N GLU A 1067 -8.95 -3.48 22.64
CA GLU A 1067 -7.84 -4.23 22.03
C GLU A 1067 -8.20 -4.76 20.62
N PHE A 1068 -9.48 -5.13 20.42
CA PHE A 1068 -10.01 -5.51 19.11
C PHE A 1068 -9.87 -4.37 18.07
N CYS A 1069 -10.23 -3.14 18.44
CA CYS A 1069 -10.05 -1.97 17.58
C CYS A 1069 -8.59 -1.65 17.31
N ARG A 1070 -7.70 -1.88 18.29
CA ARG A 1070 -6.26 -1.75 18.09
C ARG A 1070 -5.76 -2.74 17.04
N LEU A 1071 -6.13 -4.03 17.13
CA LEU A 1071 -5.81 -5.02 16.10
C LEU A 1071 -6.41 -4.64 14.73
N MET A 1072 -7.64 -4.13 14.69
CA MET A 1072 -8.24 -3.65 13.45
C MET A 1072 -7.57 -2.38 12.87
N SER A 1073 -6.82 -1.62 13.67
CA SER A 1073 -5.97 -0.53 13.18
C SER A 1073 -4.65 -1.03 12.57
N GLU A 1074 -4.19 -2.23 12.96
CA GLU A 1074 -2.94 -2.86 12.48
C GLU A 1074 -3.10 -3.54 11.10
N VAL A 1075 -4.34 -3.84 10.65
CA VAL A 1075 -4.61 -4.51 9.35
C VAL A 1075 -4.95 -3.53 8.21
N ALA A 1076 -4.86 -3.99 6.97
CA ALA A 1076 -5.22 -3.21 5.79
C ALA A 1076 -6.74 -3.11 5.60
N VAL A 1077 -7.22 -1.88 5.44
CA VAL A 1077 -8.63 -1.52 5.31
C VAL A 1077 -8.79 -0.56 4.13
N ALA A 1078 -9.75 -0.85 3.26
CA ALA A 1078 -10.05 -0.10 2.04
C ALA A 1078 -11.54 0.21 1.92
N ARG A 1079 -11.90 1.14 1.03
CA ARG A 1079 -13.31 1.47 0.78
C ARG A 1079 -14.06 0.26 0.20
N LEU A 1080 -15.36 0.18 0.50
CA LEU A 1080 -16.31 -0.63 -0.26
C LEU A 1080 -16.23 -0.27 -1.76
N GLN A 1081 -16.22 -1.29 -2.60
CA GLN A 1081 -16.31 -1.19 -4.05
C GLN A 1081 -17.77 -1.31 -4.50
N SER A 1082 -18.16 -0.58 -5.55
CA SER A 1082 -19.39 -0.88 -6.30
C SER A 1082 -19.20 -2.15 -7.16
N LEU A 1083 -20.28 -2.64 -7.79
CA LEU A 1083 -20.17 -3.76 -8.73
C LEU A 1083 -19.24 -3.39 -9.90
N HIS A 1084 -19.45 -2.25 -10.57
CA HIS A 1084 -18.53 -1.70 -11.58
C HIS A 1084 -17.06 -1.63 -11.11
N GLN A 1085 -16.80 -1.19 -9.88
CA GLN A 1085 -15.43 -1.13 -9.36
C GLN A 1085 -14.80 -2.52 -9.18
N ALA A 1086 -15.56 -3.50 -8.68
CA ALA A 1086 -15.10 -4.89 -8.59
C ALA A 1086 -15.01 -5.59 -9.96
N GLY A 1087 -15.85 -5.19 -10.92
CA GLY A 1087 -15.90 -5.76 -12.27
C GLY A 1087 -14.71 -5.41 -13.16
N ARG A 1088 -13.90 -4.39 -12.81
CA ARG A 1088 -12.68 -3.98 -13.54
C ARG A 1088 -11.48 -4.93 -13.38
N TYR A 1089 -11.55 -5.88 -12.45
CA TYR A 1089 -10.47 -6.83 -12.17
C TYR A 1089 -10.63 -8.13 -12.97
N LYS A 1090 -9.50 -8.67 -13.47
CA LYS A 1090 -9.44 -10.00 -14.11
C LYS A 1090 -9.48 -11.16 -13.11
N TYR A 1091 -8.96 -10.96 -11.90
CA TYR A 1091 -8.77 -12.03 -10.90
C TYR A 1091 -9.49 -11.69 -9.60
N VAL A 1092 -10.32 -12.61 -9.09
CA VAL A 1092 -11.07 -12.44 -7.84
C VAL A 1092 -10.88 -13.66 -6.93
N ILE A 1093 -10.77 -13.47 -5.62
CA ILE A 1093 -10.76 -14.59 -4.65
C ILE A 1093 -12.06 -14.68 -3.83
N ASP A 1094 -12.61 -15.88 -3.79
CA ASP A 1094 -13.68 -16.27 -2.90
C ASP A 1094 -13.14 -16.98 -1.65
N VAL A 1095 -13.62 -16.54 -0.49
CA VAL A 1095 -13.13 -16.97 0.83
C VAL A 1095 -14.27 -16.98 1.82
N ASP A 1096 -14.39 -18.07 2.57
CA ASP A 1096 -15.42 -18.37 3.58
C ASP A 1096 -15.70 -17.23 4.56
N GLY A 1097 -16.91 -17.22 5.12
CA GLY A 1097 -17.36 -16.35 6.20
C GLY A 1097 -17.46 -17.10 7.52
N ASN A 1098 -18.54 -16.86 8.29
CA ASN A 1098 -18.86 -17.65 9.47
C ASN A 1098 -19.23 -19.10 9.09
N GLY A 1099 -19.84 -19.26 7.92
CA GLY A 1099 -19.95 -20.51 7.16
C GLY A 1099 -19.34 -20.32 5.77
N TRP A 1100 -19.95 -20.91 4.74
CA TRP A 1100 -19.64 -20.68 3.33
C TRP A 1100 -19.65 -19.20 2.88
N SER A 1101 -19.18 -18.94 1.65
CA SER A 1101 -19.29 -17.64 0.99
C SER A 1101 -20.43 -17.59 -0.02
N GLY A 1102 -21.58 -17.03 0.38
CA GLY A 1102 -22.73 -16.76 -0.50
C GLY A 1102 -22.44 -15.88 -1.73
N ARG A 1103 -21.25 -15.28 -1.83
CA ARG A 1103 -20.82 -14.48 -3.00
C ARG A 1103 -20.43 -15.35 -4.19
N PHE A 1104 -20.16 -16.65 -4.03
CA PHE A 1104 -19.49 -17.46 -5.05
C PHE A 1104 -20.23 -17.46 -6.40
N LYS A 1105 -21.56 -17.63 -6.43
CA LYS A 1105 -22.33 -17.53 -7.68
C LYS A 1105 -22.12 -16.19 -8.39
N ARG A 1106 -22.20 -15.08 -7.63
CA ARG A 1106 -22.02 -13.72 -8.13
C ARG A 1106 -20.61 -13.51 -8.70
N LEU A 1107 -19.60 -14.13 -8.09
CA LEU A 1107 -18.23 -14.10 -8.60
C LEU A 1107 -18.10 -14.92 -9.89
N LEU A 1108 -18.66 -16.13 -9.96
CA LEU A 1108 -18.69 -16.94 -11.19
C LEU A 1108 -19.40 -16.26 -12.37
N VAL A 1109 -20.46 -15.46 -12.13
CA VAL A 1109 -21.09 -14.70 -13.23
C VAL A 1109 -20.38 -13.39 -13.57
N SER A 1110 -19.39 -12.94 -12.78
CA SER A 1110 -18.46 -11.91 -13.27
C SER A 1110 -17.51 -12.53 -14.28
N ASN A 1111 -17.10 -11.77 -15.31
CA ASN A 1111 -16.17 -12.22 -16.37
C ASN A 1111 -14.71 -12.31 -15.85
N ALA A 1112 -14.49 -12.85 -14.64
CA ALA A 1112 -13.22 -12.85 -13.94
C ALA A 1112 -12.87 -14.26 -13.46
N LEU A 1113 -11.57 -14.56 -13.38
CA LEU A 1113 -11.09 -15.84 -12.90
C LEU A 1113 -11.29 -15.92 -11.38
N VAL A 1114 -12.15 -16.84 -10.94
CA VAL A 1114 -12.47 -17.04 -9.52
C VAL A 1114 -11.51 -18.05 -8.91
N PHE A 1115 -10.67 -17.59 -7.99
CA PHE A 1115 -9.95 -18.42 -7.04
C PHE A 1115 -10.90 -18.73 -5.86
N LYS A 1116 -10.91 -19.95 -5.32
CA LYS A 1116 -11.74 -20.32 -4.15
C LYS A 1116 -10.91 -21.05 -3.09
N ALA A 1117 -10.83 -20.45 -1.91
CA ALA A 1117 -10.31 -21.08 -0.69
C ALA A 1117 -11.48 -21.31 0.28
N THR A 1118 -11.85 -22.57 0.51
CA THR A 1118 -12.98 -22.95 1.38
C THR A 1118 -12.71 -24.24 2.17
N LEU A 1119 -13.43 -24.44 3.27
CA LEU A 1119 -13.54 -25.73 3.98
C LEU A 1119 -14.97 -26.35 3.92
N TYR A 1120 -15.88 -25.78 3.14
CA TYR A 1120 -17.27 -26.23 3.04
C TYR A 1120 -17.54 -26.89 1.67
N PRO A 1121 -17.79 -28.21 1.63
CA PRO A 1121 -18.47 -28.83 0.50
C PRO A 1121 -19.90 -28.27 0.40
N GLU A 1122 -20.20 -27.59 -0.71
CA GLU A 1122 -21.50 -26.96 -0.97
C GLU A 1122 -22.40 -27.88 -1.84
N TRP A 1123 -23.71 -27.64 -1.86
CA TRP A 1123 -24.73 -28.52 -2.48
C TRP A 1123 -24.61 -28.72 -4.02
N TYR A 1124 -23.82 -27.88 -4.70
CA TYR A 1124 -23.49 -28.00 -6.12
C TYR A 1124 -22.08 -28.61 -6.36
N GLY A 1125 -21.37 -29.02 -5.30
CA GLY A 1125 -19.97 -29.41 -5.34
C GLY A 1125 -19.64 -30.50 -6.35
N ASP A 1126 -20.48 -31.54 -6.44
CA ASP A 1126 -20.26 -32.65 -7.39
C ASP A 1126 -20.60 -32.26 -8.84
N ARG A 1127 -21.35 -31.17 -9.05
CA ARG A 1127 -21.72 -30.62 -10.36
C ARG A 1127 -20.77 -29.56 -10.89
N ILE A 1128 -19.78 -29.11 -10.12
CA ILE A 1128 -18.77 -28.12 -10.55
C ILE A 1128 -17.36 -28.72 -10.56
N ALA A 1129 -16.66 -28.65 -11.70
CA ALA A 1129 -15.25 -29.06 -11.79
C ALA A 1129 -14.30 -27.91 -11.38
N PRO A 1130 -13.40 -28.11 -10.40
CA PRO A 1130 -12.20 -27.26 -10.23
C PRO A 1130 -11.33 -27.30 -11.50
N TRP A 1131 -10.46 -26.32 -11.68
CA TRP A 1131 -9.57 -26.15 -12.85
C TRP A 1131 -10.27 -25.98 -14.22
N ILE A 1132 -11.60 -26.11 -14.29
CA ILE A 1132 -12.43 -25.67 -15.43
C ILE A 1132 -13.29 -24.46 -15.07
N HIS A 1133 -13.96 -24.47 -13.92
CA HIS A 1133 -14.97 -23.44 -13.59
C HIS A 1133 -14.46 -22.42 -12.57
N TYR A 1134 -13.43 -22.79 -11.80
CA TYR A 1134 -12.77 -21.97 -10.79
C TYR A 1134 -11.44 -22.62 -10.42
N VAL A 1135 -10.56 -21.85 -9.78
CA VAL A 1135 -9.24 -22.30 -9.33
C VAL A 1135 -9.30 -22.62 -7.83
N PRO A 1136 -9.04 -23.85 -7.38
CA PRO A 1136 -8.95 -24.18 -5.95
C PRO A 1136 -7.64 -23.64 -5.35
N VAL A 1137 -7.66 -23.24 -4.07
CA VAL A 1137 -6.51 -22.64 -3.36
C VAL A 1137 -6.38 -23.24 -1.95
N GLN A 1138 -5.15 -23.54 -1.51
CA GLN A 1138 -4.87 -24.14 -0.20
C GLN A 1138 -5.24 -23.24 0.98
N ALA A 1139 -5.69 -23.90 2.05
CA ALA A 1139 -6.15 -23.27 3.28
C ALA A 1139 -5.26 -23.54 4.52
N SER A 1140 -4.26 -24.44 4.50
CA SER A 1140 -3.22 -24.44 5.55
C SER A 1140 -1.88 -25.20 5.25
N ARG A 1141 -0.77 -24.47 5.04
CA ARG A 1141 0.61 -25.00 4.82
C ARG A 1141 1.76 -23.98 5.03
N MET A 1142 2.06 -23.59 6.27
CA MET A 1142 3.12 -22.62 6.61
C MET A 1142 4.52 -22.95 6.04
N ALA A 1143 5.18 -21.93 5.47
CA ALA A 1143 6.62 -21.89 5.14
C ALA A 1143 7.46 -21.36 6.34
N LEU A 1144 8.78 -21.63 6.34
CA LEU A 1144 9.63 -21.46 7.54
C LEU A 1144 10.90 -20.67 7.18
N LEU A 1145 11.13 -19.55 7.86
CA LEU A 1145 12.40 -18.81 7.85
C LEU A 1145 13.08 -19.00 9.21
N ASP A 1146 14.30 -19.53 9.21
CA ASP A 1146 15.09 -19.82 10.41
C ASP A 1146 16.15 -18.75 10.65
N ARG A 1147 15.79 -17.66 11.36
CA ARG A 1147 16.75 -16.72 11.98
C ARG A 1147 16.17 -16.03 13.21
N GLY A 1148 16.97 -16.01 14.29
CA GLY A 1148 17.07 -14.85 15.18
C GLY A 1148 15.99 -14.65 16.25
N LEU A 1149 16.40 -14.76 17.51
CA LEU A 1149 15.62 -14.46 18.70
C LEU A 1149 15.12 -12.99 18.73
N VAL A 1150 13.82 -12.74 18.49
CA VAL A 1150 13.04 -11.55 18.94
C VAL A 1150 11.54 -11.62 18.56
N LEU A 1151 11.16 -12.36 17.52
CA LEU A 1151 9.89 -12.14 16.78
C LEU A 1151 8.74 -13.12 17.07
N LEU A 1152 8.55 -13.52 18.34
CA LEU A 1152 7.62 -14.59 18.79
C LEU A 1152 6.10 -14.32 18.63
N LEU A 1153 5.68 -13.34 17.83
CA LEU A 1153 4.26 -12.90 17.72
C LEU A 1153 3.71 -12.77 16.27
N ARG A 1154 4.46 -13.15 15.22
CA ARG A 1154 3.99 -13.04 13.82
C ARG A 1154 3.68 -14.36 13.09
N PHE A 1155 4.25 -15.50 13.49
CA PHE A 1155 4.29 -16.70 12.62
C PHE A 1155 3.05 -17.60 12.73
N LEU A 1156 1.92 -17.12 12.19
CA LEU A 1156 0.66 -17.86 12.11
C LEU A 1156 0.00 -17.64 10.73
N GLN A 1157 0.60 -18.15 9.65
CA GLN A 1157 0.11 -18.00 8.26
C GLN A 1157 -1.11 -18.89 7.93
N LEU A 1158 -2.19 -18.32 7.36
CA LEU A 1158 -3.02 -19.05 6.40
C LEU A 1158 -2.17 -19.01 5.14
N ASP A 1159 -1.75 -20.17 4.66
CA ASP A 1159 -0.61 -20.23 3.74
C ASP A 1159 -0.92 -19.63 2.40
N LEU A 1160 -2.09 -19.96 1.81
CA LEU A 1160 -2.41 -19.64 0.43
C LEU A 1160 -1.20 -20.00 -0.47
N SER A 1161 -0.52 -21.13 -0.22
CA SER A 1161 0.84 -21.36 -0.71
C SER A 1161 0.90 -21.55 -2.23
N ASP A 1162 -0.17 -22.11 -2.80
CA ASP A 1162 -0.39 -22.15 -4.24
C ASP A 1162 -0.91 -20.83 -4.83
N LEU A 1163 -1.32 -19.84 -4.03
CA LEU A 1163 -1.94 -18.61 -4.53
C LEU A 1163 -0.94 -17.71 -5.26
N HIS A 1164 0.31 -17.60 -4.79
CA HIS A 1164 1.35 -16.87 -5.52
C HIS A 1164 1.67 -17.59 -6.84
N ASP A 1165 1.99 -18.87 -6.79
CA ASP A 1165 2.34 -19.68 -7.97
C ASP A 1165 1.22 -19.67 -9.02
N THR A 1166 -0.01 -19.93 -8.60
CA THR A 1166 -1.16 -20.04 -9.49
C THR A 1166 -1.57 -18.70 -10.07
N LEU A 1167 -1.48 -17.61 -9.30
CA LEU A 1167 -1.69 -16.27 -9.83
C LEU A 1167 -0.58 -15.86 -10.80
N LEU A 1168 0.67 -16.22 -10.53
CA LEU A 1168 1.80 -15.94 -11.42
C LEU A 1168 1.76 -16.76 -12.71
N PHE A 1169 1.28 -18.00 -12.69
CA PHE A 1169 0.98 -18.80 -13.88
C PHE A 1169 -0.05 -18.11 -14.80
N PHE A 1170 -1.18 -17.67 -14.25
CA PHE A 1170 -2.23 -17.02 -15.06
C PHE A 1170 -1.91 -15.57 -15.47
N ARG A 1171 -1.15 -14.82 -14.67
CA ARG A 1171 -0.85 -13.39 -14.91
C ARG A 1171 0.51 -13.16 -15.57
N GLY A 1172 1.44 -14.09 -15.45
CA GLY A 1172 2.85 -13.93 -15.80
C GLY A 1172 3.60 -12.92 -14.95
N LEU A 1173 4.93 -13.02 -15.02
CA LEU A 1173 5.88 -12.27 -14.21
C LEU A 1173 6.15 -10.87 -14.78
N GLY A 1174 6.35 -9.90 -13.89
CA GLY A 1174 6.82 -8.55 -14.22
C GLY A 1174 5.91 -7.73 -15.15
N LEU A 1175 6.51 -6.75 -15.82
CA LEU A 1175 5.83 -5.78 -16.68
C LEU A 1175 5.39 -6.38 -18.03
N ASN A 1176 6.16 -7.32 -18.57
CA ASN A 1176 5.99 -7.84 -19.93
C ASN A 1176 5.13 -9.12 -20.02
N ALA A 1177 4.55 -9.57 -18.90
CA ALA A 1177 3.73 -10.79 -18.84
C ALA A 1177 4.46 -12.08 -19.26
N ALA A 1178 5.74 -12.22 -18.88
CA ALA A 1178 6.52 -13.43 -19.15
C ALA A 1178 5.87 -14.66 -18.50
N GLY A 1179 5.64 -15.73 -19.27
CA GLY A 1179 4.92 -16.92 -18.85
C GLY A 1179 3.43 -16.72 -18.48
N ALA A 1180 2.75 -15.70 -19.02
CA ALA A 1180 1.33 -15.46 -18.71
C ALA A 1180 0.38 -16.37 -19.49
N HIS A 1181 -0.45 -17.13 -18.78
CA HIS A 1181 -1.58 -17.87 -19.33
C HIS A 1181 -2.92 -17.12 -19.16
N ASP A 1182 -2.97 -15.87 -19.65
CA ASP A 1182 -4.17 -15.02 -19.61
C ASP A 1182 -5.33 -15.59 -20.47
N ASP A 1183 -4.98 -16.42 -21.46
CA ASP A 1183 -5.91 -17.17 -22.31
C ASP A 1183 -6.58 -18.33 -21.56
N LEU A 1184 -5.82 -19.13 -20.80
CA LEU A 1184 -6.37 -20.17 -19.92
C LEU A 1184 -7.18 -19.55 -18.77
N ALA A 1185 -6.74 -18.40 -18.25
CA ALA A 1185 -7.49 -17.64 -17.27
C ALA A 1185 -8.86 -17.18 -17.80
N ARG A 1186 -8.89 -16.68 -19.05
CA ARG A 1186 -10.11 -16.35 -19.78
C ARG A 1186 -10.98 -17.57 -20.06
N GLU A 1187 -10.40 -18.72 -20.41
CA GLU A 1187 -11.13 -19.97 -20.62
C GLU A 1187 -11.88 -20.38 -19.34
N ILE A 1188 -11.17 -20.48 -18.21
CA ILE A 1188 -11.73 -20.90 -16.92
C ILE A 1188 -12.80 -19.91 -16.41
N ALA A 1189 -12.55 -18.60 -16.55
CA ALA A 1189 -13.54 -17.57 -16.21
C ALA A 1189 -14.82 -17.70 -17.07
N SER A 1190 -14.66 -17.92 -18.38
CA SER A 1190 -15.79 -18.07 -19.32
C SER A 1190 -16.57 -19.36 -19.07
N ALA A 1191 -15.88 -20.46 -18.80
CA ALA A 1191 -16.48 -21.74 -18.46
C ALA A 1191 -17.25 -21.67 -17.13
N GLY A 1192 -16.64 -21.11 -16.07
CA GLY A 1192 -17.30 -20.88 -14.77
C GLY A 1192 -18.58 -20.04 -14.88
N ARG A 1193 -18.55 -18.98 -15.69
CA ARG A 1193 -19.72 -18.15 -16.01
C ARG A 1193 -20.80 -18.92 -16.77
N ASN A 1194 -20.43 -19.62 -17.84
CA ASN A 1194 -21.37 -20.41 -18.64
C ASN A 1194 -22.02 -21.53 -17.82
N TRP A 1195 -21.25 -22.21 -16.97
CA TRP A 1195 -21.75 -23.20 -16.02
C TRP A 1195 -22.72 -22.57 -15.01
N SER A 1196 -22.36 -21.45 -14.38
CA SER A 1196 -23.23 -20.76 -13.42
C SER A 1196 -24.56 -20.33 -14.05
N LYS A 1197 -24.58 -19.97 -15.34
CA LYS A 1197 -25.80 -19.62 -16.09
C LYS A 1197 -26.62 -20.82 -16.59
N LYS A 1198 -26.06 -22.03 -16.65
CA LYS A 1198 -26.73 -23.25 -17.16
C LYS A 1198 -27.07 -24.30 -16.09
N ILE A 1199 -26.32 -24.37 -14.99
CA ILE A 1199 -26.38 -25.45 -13.98
C ILE A 1199 -26.60 -24.89 -12.55
N TRP A 1200 -26.63 -23.56 -12.38
CA TRP A 1200 -26.95 -22.90 -11.10
C TRP A 1200 -28.07 -21.85 -11.26
N ARG A 1201 -29.08 -22.13 -12.09
CA ARG A 1201 -30.28 -21.31 -12.26
C ARG A 1201 -31.19 -21.43 -11.01
N LYS A 1202 -32.39 -20.83 -11.04
CA LYS A 1202 -33.42 -21.13 -10.02
C LYS A 1202 -33.84 -22.60 -10.13
N GLU A 1203 -33.92 -23.09 -11.36
CA GLU A 1203 -34.45 -24.38 -11.75
C GLU A 1203 -33.57 -25.53 -11.22
N ASP A 1204 -32.24 -25.42 -11.36
CA ASP A 1204 -31.29 -26.42 -10.84
C ASP A 1204 -31.29 -26.50 -9.30
N MET A 1205 -31.71 -25.42 -8.62
CA MET A 1205 -31.92 -25.39 -7.16
C MET A 1205 -33.25 -26.04 -6.78
N VAL A 1206 -34.31 -25.84 -7.56
CA VAL A 1206 -35.62 -26.51 -7.38
C VAL A 1206 -35.47 -28.01 -7.60
N SER A 1207 -34.79 -28.45 -8.66
CA SER A 1207 -34.51 -29.87 -8.93
C SER A 1207 -33.79 -30.57 -7.77
N TYR A 1208 -32.78 -29.92 -7.16
CA TYR A 1208 -32.07 -30.46 -6.00
C TYR A 1208 -32.94 -30.51 -4.75
N TRP A 1209 -33.75 -29.48 -4.49
CA TRP A 1209 -34.71 -29.53 -3.39
C TRP A 1209 -35.77 -30.61 -3.57
N PHE A 1210 -36.32 -30.76 -4.77
CA PHE A 1210 -37.30 -31.80 -5.11
C PHE A 1210 -36.69 -33.18 -4.84
N ARG A 1211 -35.50 -33.46 -5.39
CA ARG A 1211 -34.79 -34.73 -5.14
C ARG A 1211 -34.49 -34.96 -3.66
N LEU A 1212 -34.01 -33.93 -2.95
CA LEU A 1212 -33.71 -34.00 -1.53
C LEU A 1212 -34.95 -34.31 -0.69
N ILE A 1213 -36.10 -33.73 -1.02
CA ILE A 1213 -37.36 -33.97 -0.29
C ILE A 1213 -37.91 -35.38 -0.56
N LEU A 1214 -37.83 -35.90 -1.80
CA LEU A 1214 -38.22 -37.27 -2.11
C LEU A 1214 -37.40 -38.29 -1.29
N GLU A 1215 -36.08 -38.11 -1.24
CA GLU A 1215 -35.20 -38.99 -0.47
C GLU A 1215 -35.38 -38.82 1.04
N TYR A 1216 -35.52 -37.59 1.53
CA TYR A 1216 -35.73 -37.33 2.95
C TYR A 1216 -37.07 -37.90 3.45
N ALA A 1217 -38.15 -37.72 2.69
CA ALA A 1217 -39.45 -38.31 3.01
C ALA A 1217 -39.37 -39.84 3.06
N ARG A 1218 -38.61 -40.47 2.14
CA ARG A 1218 -38.33 -41.91 2.16
C ARG A 1218 -37.51 -42.34 3.38
N VAL A 1219 -36.40 -41.67 3.69
CA VAL A 1219 -35.55 -41.96 4.86
C VAL A 1219 -36.34 -41.92 6.16
N MET A 1220 -37.24 -40.94 6.30
CA MET A 1220 -38.06 -40.74 7.49
C MET A 1220 -39.31 -41.65 7.57
N SER A 1221 -39.65 -42.38 6.51
CA SER A 1221 -40.82 -43.28 6.45
C SER A 1221 -40.57 -44.58 7.21
N GLU A 1222 -41.60 -45.09 7.91
CA GLU A 1222 -41.60 -46.47 8.44
C GLU A 1222 -41.68 -47.51 7.31
N ASP A 1223 -42.40 -47.20 6.23
CA ASP A 1223 -42.40 -47.98 4.99
C ASP A 1223 -41.45 -47.32 3.97
N ARG A 1224 -40.20 -47.77 3.97
CA ARG A 1224 -39.17 -47.31 3.01
C ARG A 1224 -39.29 -47.98 1.64
N GLU A 1225 -39.90 -49.17 1.58
CA GLU A 1225 -40.03 -49.99 0.38
C GLU A 1225 -41.20 -49.51 -0.50
N GLY A 1226 -42.36 -49.22 0.09
CA GLY A 1226 -43.50 -48.57 -0.59
C GLY A 1226 -43.26 -47.11 -0.95
N MET A 1227 -42.22 -46.49 -0.39
CA MET A 1227 -41.69 -45.17 -0.77
C MET A 1227 -40.62 -45.24 -1.88
N SER A 1228 -40.31 -46.41 -2.43
CA SER A 1228 -39.38 -46.58 -3.55
C SER A 1228 -40.12 -46.74 -4.90
N TYR A 1229 -39.51 -46.24 -5.98
CA TYR A 1229 -40.04 -46.32 -7.34
C TYR A 1229 -39.92 -47.74 -7.91
N LYS A 1230 -40.89 -48.16 -8.72
CA LYS A 1230 -40.93 -49.51 -9.32
C LYS A 1230 -41.23 -49.40 -10.82
N GLU A 1231 -40.49 -50.14 -11.64
CA GLU A 1231 -40.54 -50.02 -13.12
C GLU A 1231 -41.86 -50.46 -13.76
N TYR A 1232 -42.79 -51.03 -12.99
CA TYR A 1232 -44.14 -51.37 -13.45
C TYR A 1232 -45.10 -50.17 -13.46
N ASP A 1233 -44.72 -49.02 -12.90
CA ASP A 1233 -45.51 -47.78 -12.91
C ASP A 1233 -45.36 -46.98 -14.24
N LEU A 1234 -45.02 -47.65 -15.36
CA LEU A 1234 -44.79 -47.03 -16.68
C LEU A 1234 -45.96 -47.12 -17.68
N ASP A 1235 -47.03 -47.86 -17.35
CA ASP A 1235 -48.22 -48.06 -18.20
C ASP A 1235 -49.47 -47.34 -17.62
N VAL A 1236 -49.37 -46.02 -17.36
CA VAL A 1236 -50.50 -45.15 -16.90
C VAL A 1236 -50.49 -43.80 -17.61
#